data_AF-A0A3B4CTD7-F1
#
_entry.id   AF-A0A3B4CTD7-F1
#
_cell.length_a   1.000
_cell.length_b   1.000
_cell.length_c   1.000
_cell.angle_alpha   90.00
_cell.angle_beta   90.00
_cell.angle_gamma   90.00
#
_symmetry.space_group_name_H-M   'P 1'
#
loop_
_entity.id
_entity.type
_entity.pdbx_description
1 polymer ?
#
loop_
_entity_poly.entity_id
_entity_poly.type
_entity_poly.pdbx_seq_one_letter_code
_entity_poly.pdbx_strand_id
1 'polypeptide(L)'
;MDLRSELLKSIWYAFTALDVEKSGKVSKSQLKVLSHNLCTVLCIPHDPAALEEHFRDDDDGPVSSQGYMPYLNKYILDKVVEGVFVKENVDELCWTLTAKKNYKPAGGSILSHKDAFRLWCLFIFLSEDKYPLVMIPDEVEYLLKKLCMAMSVELNGVELEDFISQGSVQQNGFTVWAFLEMMNTGRLTRGIAKESISMAIEEVYREIVGDVLKEGYLWKKGQLRRNWTERWFTLKPNALDYYTSEDRKDRKGSITLDSNCCVEVLPDRDGKRCMFCLKTISKTFELSASDTKQRQEWTSAIQTAIRLHAEGKTSLHKDLKQKRREQREFRERRREAKEQELQHLRNLQEERERKMAELELLKEAQRQAQILLQQEEERRRKQHEELQQALEEQLREAEEARACMQAEMALKEAEAERQQRRIKELEELQQRLEEALHQEVKARQDEEAFRYTQTRLLAEEEEKIKALMSLQEEQEECIQRAQREKQEMKQEMETKSRALEEAQRQLEEVRANRHRVDQDVVAAQRKLRQASTNVKHWNVQMNRLMHPIGPGGRREGGLKPQHALLLNHKASWVIPHWVSCVFWRCKSVTSQFTVTFFSSEFFSLILWCPAVVLPLSHCPNSKQAFKCSIISHRRGFRTSTLDTLSM
;
A
#
# COMPACT_ATOMS: atom_id res chain seq x y z
N MET A 1 -14.26 73.55 -23.51
CA MET A 1 -15.62 73.37 -22.98
C MET A 1 -16.59 73.77 -24.07
N ASP A 2 -17.75 73.12 -24.18
CA ASP A 2 -18.79 73.52 -25.14
C ASP A 2 -19.50 74.78 -24.61
N LEU A 3 -19.74 75.77 -25.47
CA LEU A 3 -20.51 76.97 -25.15
C LEU A 3 -21.89 76.62 -24.56
N ARG A 4 -22.54 75.54 -25.05
CA ARG A 4 -23.78 75.01 -24.47
C ARG A 4 -23.63 74.70 -22.98
N SER A 5 -22.53 74.02 -22.61
CA SER A 5 -22.29 73.58 -21.24
C SER A 5 -22.04 74.74 -20.29
N GLU A 6 -21.47 75.85 -20.76
CA GLU A 6 -21.25 77.05 -19.95
C GLU A 6 -22.54 77.84 -19.71
N LEU A 7 -23.41 77.94 -20.73
CA LEU A 7 -24.73 78.58 -20.60
C LEU A 7 -25.68 77.76 -19.73
N LEU A 8 -25.66 76.44 -19.87
CA LEU A 8 -26.52 75.53 -19.13
C LEU A 8 -26.36 75.66 -17.60
N LYS A 9 -25.16 75.99 -17.11
CA LYS A 9 -24.92 76.21 -15.68
C LYS A 9 -25.72 77.38 -15.09
N SER A 10 -25.72 78.53 -15.78
CA SER A 10 -26.50 79.70 -15.37
C SER A 10 -28.01 79.39 -15.47
N ILE A 11 -28.43 78.69 -16.53
CA ILE A 11 -29.83 78.33 -16.78
C ILE A 11 -30.35 77.30 -15.76
N TRP A 12 -29.52 76.38 -15.26
CA TRP A 12 -29.90 75.48 -14.15
C TRP A 12 -30.28 76.25 -12.89
N TYR A 13 -29.57 77.32 -12.54
CA TYR A 13 -29.97 78.18 -11.42
C TYR A 13 -31.25 78.96 -11.69
N ALA A 14 -31.52 79.37 -12.94
CA ALA A 14 -32.79 79.99 -13.31
C ALA A 14 -33.96 79.01 -13.19
N PHE A 15 -33.83 77.79 -13.75
CA PHE A 15 -34.85 76.74 -13.69
C PHE A 15 -35.16 76.32 -12.25
N THR A 16 -34.12 76.07 -11.44
CA THR A 16 -34.30 75.63 -10.04
C THR A 16 -34.74 76.74 -9.10
N ALA A 17 -34.66 78.01 -9.52
CA ALA A 17 -35.37 79.10 -8.85
C ALA A 17 -36.87 79.09 -9.18
N LEU A 18 -37.31 78.59 -10.34
CA LEU A 18 -38.73 78.48 -10.69
C LEU A 18 -39.41 77.27 -10.04
N ASP A 19 -38.68 76.17 -9.81
CA ASP A 19 -39.12 75.01 -9.01
C ASP A 19 -39.23 75.36 -7.51
N VAL A 20 -40.31 76.05 -7.13
CA VAL A 20 -40.57 76.52 -5.76
C VAL A 20 -40.75 75.37 -4.76
N GLU A 21 -41.31 74.25 -5.21
CA GLU A 21 -41.60 73.08 -4.37
C GLU A 21 -40.39 72.15 -4.21
N LYS A 22 -39.35 72.33 -5.02
CA LYS A 22 -38.26 71.36 -5.23
C LYS A 22 -38.79 70.00 -5.69
N SER A 23 -39.92 69.99 -6.39
CA SER A 23 -40.59 68.79 -6.90
C SER A 23 -40.03 68.33 -8.25
N GLY A 24 -39.04 69.04 -8.78
CA GLY A 24 -38.44 68.81 -10.09
C GLY A 24 -39.29 69.32 -11.24
N LYS A 25 -40.35 70.09 -10.96
CA LYS A 25 -41.37 70.54 -11.92
C LYS A 25 -41.59 72.05 -11.88
N VAL A 26 -41.88 72.64 -13.03
CA VAL A 26 -42.12 74.09 -13.19
C VAL A 26 -43.37 74.31 -14.06
N SER A 27 -44.14 75.37 -13.80
CA SER A 27 -45.34 75.64 -14.62
C SER A 27 -44.97 75.99 -16.07
N LYS A 28 -45.77 75.51 -17.03
CA LYS A 28 -45.59 75.80 -18.47
C LYS A 28 -45.45 77.30 -18.73
N SER A 29 -46.27 78.13 -18.07
CA SER A 29 -46.24 79.58 -18.16
C SER A 29 -44.89 80.20 -17.75
N GLN A 30 -44.27 79.72 -16.67
CA GLN A 30 -42.95 80.20 -16.25
C GLN A 30 -41.84 79.75 -17.20
N LEU A 31 -41.95 78.54 -17.77
CA LEU A 31 -41.00 78.03 -18.76
C LEU A 31 -41.14 78.71 -20.13
N LYS A 32 -42.37 79.06 -20.58
CA LYS A 32 -42.61 79.90 -21.76
C LYS A 32 -41.89 81.25 -21.62
N VAL A 33 -42.06 81.93 -20.48
CA VAL A 33 -41.40 83.22 -20.19
C VAL A 33 -39.88 83.09 -20.10
N LEU A 34 -39.36 82.07 -19.41
CA LEU A 34 -37.90 81.82 -19.36
C LEU A 34 -37.33 81.56 -20.76
N SER A 35 -37.99 80.70 -21.55
CA SER A 35 -37.58 80.36 -22.92
C SER A 35 -37.57 81.59 -23.83
N HIS A 36 -38.62 82.41 -23.77
CA HIS A 36 -38.71 83.66 -24.52
C HIS A 36 -37.54 84.58 -24.16
N ASN A 37 -37.34 84.86 -22.87
CA ASN A 37 -36.28 85.77 -22.41
C ASN A 37 -34.88 85.25 -22.77
N LEU A 38 -34.65 83.93 -22.68
CA LEU A 38 -33.41 83.29 -23.14
C LEU A 38 -33.18 83.51 -24.64
N CYS A 39 -34.19 83.30 -25.49
CA CYS A 39 -34.07 83.60 -26.92
C CYS A 39 -33.72 85.08 -27.16
N THR A 40 -34.32 86.02 -26.43
CA THR A 40 -34.01 87.45 -26.55
C THR A 40 -32.55 87.76 -26.19
N VAL A 41 -32.05 87.28 -25.04
CA VAL A 41 -30.65 87.57 -24.60
C VAL A 41 -29.58 86.79 -25.38
N LEU A 42 -29.95 85.67 -26.00
CA LEU A 42 -29.10 84.89 -26.91
C LEU A 42 -29.24 85.35 -28.39
N CYS A 43 -30.08 86.35 -28.66
CA CYS A 43 -30.39 86.87 -30.00
C CYS A 43 -30.89 85.81 -31.01
N ILE A 44 -31.59 84.78 -30.51
CA ILE A 44 -32.19 83.70 -31.32
C ILE A 44 -33.53 84.19 -31.88
N PRO A 45 -33.83 83.97 -33.19
CA PRO A 45 -35.12 84.33 -33.77
C PRO A 45 -36.30 83.69 -33.01
N HIS A 46 -37.25 84.54 -32.62
CA HIS A 46 -38.47 84.11 -31.93
C HIS A 46 -39.45 83.46 -32.92
N ASP A 47 -39.86 82.22 -32.61
CA ASP A 47 -41.02 81.56 -33.22
C ASP A 47 -42.08 81.33 -32.14
N PRO A 48 -43.08 82.22 -32.02
CA PRO A 48 -44.15 82.07 -31.04
C PRO A 48 -45.04 80.85 -31.30
N ALA A 49 -45.21 80.43 -32.55
CA ALA A 49 -46.06 79.30 -32.91
C ALA A 49 -45.42 77.98 -32.51
N ALA A 50 -44.13 77.80 -32.79
CA ALA A 50 -43.38 76.64 -32.33
C ALA A 50 -43.24 76.60 -30.79
N LEU A 51 -43.06 77.75 -30.14
CA LEU A 51 -43.03 77.81 -28.66
C LEU A 51 -44.38 77.40 -28.06
N GLU A 52 -45.49 77.85 -28.64
CA GLU A 52 -46.83 77.50 -28.13
C GLU A 52 -47.21 76.05 -28.45
N GLU A 53 -46.75 75.51 -29.59
CA GLU A 53 -46.90 74.08 -29.93
C GLU A 53 -46.13 73.16 -28.97
N HIS A 54 -44.90 73.50 -28.59
CA HIS A 54 -44.08 72.69 -27.67
C HIS A 54 -44.56 72.74 -26.21
N PHE A 55 -45.48 73.65 -25.89
CA PHE A 55 -46.08 73.79 -24.56
C PHE A 55 -47.62 73.88 -24.65
N ARG A 56 -48.24 73.11 -25.56
CA ARG A 56 -49.71 72.94 -25.59
C ARG A 56 -50.24 72.39 -24.27
N ASP A 57 -51.49 72.69 -23.98
CA ASP A 57 -52.17 72.28 -22.74
C ASP A 57 -52.74 70.86 -22.77
N ASP A 58 -52.49 70.12 -23.86
CA ASP A 58 -52.92 68.72 -24.08
C ASP A 58 -52.40 67.73 -23.00
N ASP A 59 -51.29 68.05 -22.33
CA ASP A 59 -50.76 67.35 -21.14
C ASP A 59 -51.06 68.13 -19.85
N ASP A 60 -51.95 67.63 -19.00
CA ASP A 60 -52.40 68.31 -17.78
C ASP A 60 -51.33 68.24 -16.64
N GLY A 61 -50.37 69.18 -16.62
CA GLY A 61 -49.43 69.32 -15.51
C GLY A 61 -48.22 70.25 -15.70
N PRO A 62 -47.48 70.55 -14.60
CA PRO A 62 -46.21 71.27 -14.65
C PRO A 62 -45.09 70.36 -15.20
N VAL A 63 -44.26 70.92 -16.08
CA VAL A 63 -43.24 70.18 -16.84
C VAL A 63 -42.04 69.88 -15.95
N SER A 64 -41.56 68.63 -15.98
CA SER A 64 -40.39 68.20 -15.23
C SER A 64 -39.07 68.68 -15.86
N SER A 65 -37.99 68.67 -15.07
CA SER A 65 -36.62 68.87 -15.59
C SER A 65 -36.28 67.92 -16.75
N GLN A 66 -36.79 66.68 -16.73
CA GLN A 66 -36.63 65.71 -17.82
C GLN A 66 -37.35 66.12 -19.11
N GLY A 67 -38.44 66.90 -19.04
CA GLY A 67 -39.13 67.43 -20.22
C GLY A 67 -38.54 68.74 -20.74
N TYR A 68 -38.18 69.67 -19.85
CA TYR A 68 -37.66 70.98 -20.25
C TYR A 68 -36.22 70.94 -20.77
N MET A 69 -35.34 70.12 -20.20
CA MET A 69 -33.92 70.10 -20.60
C MET A 69 -33.70 69.63 -22.04
N PRO A 70 -34.40 68.61 -22.58
CA PRO A 70 -34.34 68.27 -24.01
C PRO A 70 -34.82 69.42 -24.92
N TYR A 71 -35.90 70.12 -24.55
CA TYR A 71 -36.39 71.29 -25.28
C TYR A 71 -35.33 72.41 -25.30
N LEU A 72 -34.79 72.76 -24.14
CA LEU A 72 -33.76 73.78 -23.96
C LEU A 72 -32.52 73.50 -24.83
N ASN A 73 -32.05 72.25 -24.86
CA ASN A 73 -30.91 71.88 -25.69
C ASN A 73 -31.25 72.02 -27.19
N LYS A 74 -32.30 71.32 -27.66
CA LYS A 74 -32.62 71.20 -29.09
C LYS A 74 -33.09 72.50 -29.75
N TYR A 75 -33.82 73.36 -29.04
CA TYR A 75 -34.49 74.52 -29.65
C TYR A 75 -33.92 75.88 -29.26
N ILE A 76 -33.10 75.94 -28.21
CA ILE A 76 -32.42 77.16 -27.77
C ILE A 76 -30.90 76.97 -27.89
N LEU A 77 -30.28 76.06 -27.13
CA LEU A 77 -28.80 75.96 -27.06
C LEU A 77 -28.17 75.52 -28.39
N ASP A 78 -28.81 74.64 -29.16
CA ASP A 78 -28.36 74.24 -30.51
C ASP A 78 -28.48 75.36 -31.56
N LYS A 79 -29.20 76.45 -31.27
CA LYS A 79 -29.30 77.64 -32.13
C LYS A 79 -28.38 78.78 -31.71
N VAL A 80 -27.59 78.62 -30.64
CA VAL A 80 -26.66 79.64 -30.15
C VAL A 80 -25.46 79.74 -31.09
N VAL A 81 -25.15 80.96 -31.54
CA VAL A 81 -23.96 81.27 -32.34
C VAL A 81 -23.00 82.12 -31.50
N GLU A 82 -21.75 81.68 -31.38
CA GLU A 82 -20.72 82.39 -30.61
C GLU A 82 -20.44 83.79 -31.18
N GLY A 83 -20.27 84.78 -30.31
CA GLY A 83 -20.00 86.17 -30.68
C GLY A 83 -21.22 87.00 -31.13
N VAL A 84 -22.40 86.41 -31.29
CA VAL A 84 -23.65 87.14 -31.65
C VAL A 84 -24.31 87.77 -30.42
N PHE A 85 -24.08 87.22 -29.23
CA PHE A 85 -24.69 87.65 -27.96
C PHE A 85 -23.63 87.94 -26.89
N VAL A 86 -24.04 88.60 -25.80
CA VAL A 86 -23.19 88.90 -24.64
C VAL A 86 -23.56 87.96 -23.48
N LYS A 87 -22.62 87.11 -23.05
CA LYS A 87 -22.87 86.13 -21.96
C LYS A 87 -23.31 86.77 -20.65
N GLU A 88 -22.77 87.93 -20.30
CA GLU A 88 -23.10 88.68 -19.08
C GLU A 88 -24.61 88.97 -18.98
N ASN A 89 -25.30 89.23 -20.11
CA ASN A 89 -26.75 89.44 -20.15
C ASN A 89 -27.54 88.16 -19.81
N VAL A 90 -27.02 86.99 -20.20
CA VAL A 90 -27.63 85.68 -19.91
C VAL A 90 -27.43 85.33 -18.43
N ASP A 91 -26.23 85.61 -17.92
CA ASP A 91 -25.88 85.45 -16.51
C ASP A 91 -26.74 86.39 -15.63
N GLU A 92 -26.93 87.65 -16.02
CA GLU A 92 -27.75 88.64 -15.28
C GLU A 92 -29.25 88.29 -15.26
N LEU A 93 -29.80 87.81 -16.39
CA LEU A 93 -31.16 87.27 -16.47
C LEU A 93 -31.35 86.10 -15.48
N CYS A 94 -30.40 85.16 -15.48
CA CYS A 94 -30.46 84.00 -14.59
C CYS A 94 -30.31 84.42 -13.12
N TRP A 95 -29.33 85.26 -12.80
CA TRP A 95 -29.09 85.80 -11.46
C TRP A 95 -30.31 86.53 -10.91
N THR A 96 -30.99 87.34 -11.72
CA THR A 96 -32.18 88.11 -11.29
C THR A 96 -33.35 87.20 -10.87
N LEU A 97 -33.51 86.04 -11.54
CA LEU A 97 -34.49 85.03 -11.16
C LEU A 97 -34.09 84.29 -9.87
N THR A 98 -32.82 83.89 -9.75
CA THR A 98 -32.34 83.06 -8.63
C THR A 98 -32.08 83.85 -7.35
N ALA A 99 -31.40 84.99 -7.43
CA ALA A 99 -31.02 85.80 -6.28
C ALA A 99 -32.24 86.32 -5.52
N LYS A 100 -33.30 86.73 -6.24
CA LYS A 100 -34.56 87.22 -5.64
C LYS A 100 -35.21 86.23 -4.67
N LYS A 101 -34.99 84.93 -4.86
CA LYS A 101 -35.50 83.88 -3.95
C LYS A 101 -34.44 83.43 -2.93
N ASN A 102 -33.20 83.23 -3.39
CA ASN A 102 -32.19 82.48 -2.65
C ASN A 102 -31.08 83.35 -2.01
N TYR A 103 -30.84 84.57 -2.51
CA TYR A 103 -29.82 85.47 -1.97
C TYR A 103 -30.45 86.53 -1.07
N LYS A 104 -30.45 86.26 0.24
CA LYS A 104 -30.94 87.15 1.29
C LYS A 104 -29.87 87.28 2.37
N PRO A 105 -28.81 88.09 2.15
CA PRO A 105 -27.74 88.23 3.12
C PRO A 105 -28.30 88.80 4.43
N ALA A 106 -27.83 88.29 5.56
CA ALA A 106 -28.21 88.80 6.87
C ALA A 106 -27.83 90.29 7.02
N GLY A 107 -28.56 91.00 7.89
CA GLY A 107 -28.34 92.43 8.14
C GLY A 107 -26.90 92.73 8.55
N GLY A 108 -26.13 93.33 7.64
CA GLY A 108 -24.68 93.53 7.80
C GLY A 108 -23.86 93.34 6.52
N SER A 109 -24.44 92.71 5.47
CA SER A 109 -23.84 92.44 4.14
C SER A 109 -22.63 93.30 3.77
N ILE A 110 -21.47 92.66 3.61
CA ILE A 110 -20.24 93.31 3.16
C ILE A 110 -20.26 93.49 1.63
N LEU A 111 -20.78 92.49 0.91
CA LEU A 111 -20.92 92.51 -0.54
C LEU A 111 -22.07 93.42 -0.98
N SER A 112 -21.90 94.14 -2.10
CA SER A 112 -23.03 94.70 -2.83
C SER A 112 -23.73 93.61 -3.66
N HIS A 113 -24.94 93.89 -4.16
CA HIS A 113 -25.61 93.00 -5.12
C HIS A 113 -24.80 92.76 -6.41
N LYS A 114 -23.94 93.72 -6.81
CA LYS A 114 -23.06 93.61 -7.98
C LYS A 114 -21.86 92.70 -7.71
N ASP A 115 -21.31 92.75 -6.50
CA ASP A 115 -20.20 91.87 -6.09
C ASP A 115 -20.70 90.44 -5.88
N ALA A 116 -21.89 90.27 -5.31
CA ALA A 116 -22.56 88.97 -5.22
C ALA A 116 -22.83 88.34 -6.60
N PHE A 117 -23.26 89.13 -7.59
CA PHE A 117 -23.39 88.68 -8.98
C PHE A 117 -22.05 88.22 -9.57
N ARG A 118 -20.98 89.01 -9.39
CA ARG A 118 -19.63 88.67 -9.86
C ARG A 118 -19.10 87.39 -9.22
N LEU A 119 -19.27 87.24 -7.90
CA LEU A 119 -18.90 86.04 -7.16
C LEU A 119 -19.74 84.81 -7.56
N TRP A 120 -21.03 84.98 -7.89
CA TRP A 120 -21.87 83.91 -8.45
C TRP A 120 -21.43 83.49 -9.86
N CYS A 121 -21.01 84.43 -10.71
CA CYS A 121 -20.43 84.12 -12.02
C CYS A 121 -19.07 83.41 -11.90
N LEU A 122 -18.20 83.87 -11.00
CA LEU A 122 -16.93 83.22 -10.65
C LEU A 122 -17.16 81.80 -10.10
N PHE A 123 -18.20 81.62 -9.28
CA PHE A 123 -18.63 80.30 -8.83
C PHE A 123 -19.02 79.40 -10.00
N ILE A 124 -19.89 79.87 -10.91
CA ILE A 124 -20.32 79.09 -12.08
C ILE A 124 -19.13 78.71 -12.96
N PHE A 125 -18.20 79.64 -13.21
CA PHE A 125 -17.00 79.39 -14.00
C PHE A 125 -16.13 78.27 -13.38
N LEU A 126 -15.86 78.33 -12.07
CA LEU A 126 -14.98 77.38 -11.39
C LEU A 126 -15.66 76.08 -10.96
N SER A 127 -16.99 76.06 -10.83
CA SER A 127 -17.77 74.87 -10.45
C SER A 127 -17.56 73.67 -11.39
N GLU A 128 -17.74 72.46 -10.88
CA GLU A 128 -17.78 71.23 -11.67
C GLU A 128 -19.00 71.22 -12.63
N ASP A 129 -19.04 70.30 -13.60
CA ASP A 129 -20.01 70.35 -14.72
C ASP A 129 -21.30 69.55 -14.49
N LYS A 130 -21.46 68.97 -13.30
CA LYS A 130 -22.64 68.19 -12.89
C LYS A 130 -23.54 69.06 -12.01
N TYR A 131 -24.86 68.98 -12.22
CA TYR A 131 -25.85 69.56 -11.30
C TYR A 131 -26.13 68.59 -10.13
N PRO A 132 -26.29 69.05 -8.87
CA PRO A 132 -26.18 70.42 -8.38
C PRO A 132 -24.75 70.96 -8.47
N LEU A 133 -24.61 72.20 -8.93
CA LEU A 133 -23.29 72.81 -9.15
C LEU A 133 -22.57 73.04 -7.81
N VAL A 134 -21.38 72.46 -7.70
CA VAL A 134 -20.47 72.60 -6.56
C VAL A 134 -19.11 73.12 -7.01
N MET A 135 -18.48 73.94 -6.17
CA MET A 135 -17.07 74.29 -6.26
C MET A 135 -16.31 73.45 -5.22
N ILE A 136 -15.34 72.65 -5.65
CA ILE A 136 -14.54 71.81 -4.76
C ILE A 136 -13.52 72.64 -3.94
N PRO A 137 -12.96 72.12 -2.84
CA PRO A 137 -11.99 72.86 -2.01
C PRO A 137 -10.80 73.46 -2.78
N ASP A 138 -10.12 72.70 -3.66
CA ASP A 138 -8.98 73.20 -4.48
C ASP A 138 -9.35 74.47 -5.29
N GLU A 139 -10.59 74.58 -5.77
CA GLU A 139 -11.05 75.71 -6.58
C GLU A 139 -11.52 76.89 -5.72
N VAL A 140 -12.08 76.62 -4.53
CA VAL A 140 -12.38 77.65 -3.52
C VAL A 140 -11.09 78.29 -3.02
N GLU A 141 -10.10 77.49 -2.67
CA GLU A 141 -8.76 77.95 -2.29
C GLU A 141 -8.12 78.78 -3.40
N TYR A 142 -8.16 78.31 -4.66
CA TYR A 142 -7.66 79.06 -5.81
C TYR A 142 -8.34 80.44 -5.96
N LEU A 143 -9.67 80.50 -5.83
CA LEU A 143 -10.42 81.76 -5.94
C LEU A 143 -10.11 82.72 -4.78
N LEU A 144 -10.04 82.21 -3.55
CA LEU A 144 -9.72 83.00 -2.38
C LEU A 144 -8.28 83.52 -2.41
N LYS A 145 -7.30 82.70 -2.83
CA LYS A 145 -5.93 83.16 -3.07
C LYS A 145 -5.90 84.27 -4.13
N LYS A 146 -6.66 84.16 -5.21
CA LYS A 146 -6.78 85.21 -6.23
C LYS A 146 -7.36 86.52 -5.69
N LEU A 147 -8.44 86.46 -4.91
CA LEU A 147 -9.05 87.65 -4.29
C LEU A 147 -8.11 88.30 -3.27
N CYS A 148 -7.46 87.53 -2.41
CA CYS A 148 -6.48 88.03 -1.45
C CYS A 148 -5.26 88.67 -2.14
N MET A 149 -4.74 88.06 -3.22
CA MET A 149 -3.66 88.64 -4.02
C MET A 149 -4.04 90.01 -4.62
N ALA A 150 -5.25 90.15 -5.17
CA ALA A 150 -5.74 91.44 -5.70
C ALA A 150 -5.90 92.50 -4.59
N MET A 151 -6.31 92.09 -3.38
CA MET A 151 -6.31 92.97 -2.20
C MET A 151 -4.92 93.24 -1.59
N SER A 152 -3.85 92.61 -2.10
CA SER A 152 -2.50 92.62 -1.51
C SER A 152 -2.44 92.10 -0.06
N VAL A 153 -3.25 91.08 0.25
CA VAL A 153 -3.37 90.43 1.56
C VAL A 153 -2.96 88.96 1.46
N GLU A 154 -2.33 88.41 2.50
CA GLU A 154 -2.04 86.97 2.58
C GLU A 154 -3.27 86.18 3.06
N LEU A 155 -3.57 85.05 2.42
CA LEU A 155 -4.70 84.20 2.81
C LEU A 155 -4.33 83.38 4.06
N ASN A 156 -5.03 83.62 5.17
CA ASN A 156 -4.85 82.88 6.41
C ASN A 156 -5.26 81.40 6.24
N GLY A 157 -4.28 80.51 6.24
CA GLY A 157 -4.49 79.07 6.05
C GLY A 157 -5.38 78.42 7.11
N VAL A 158 -5.35 78.90 8.35
CA VAL A 158 -6.13 78.28 9.45
C VAL A 158 -7.62 78.57 9.29
N GLU A 159 -8.00 79.82 8.99
CA GLU A 159 -9.40 80.18 8.73
C GLU A 159 -9.94 79.54 7.44
N LEU A 160 -9.07 79.25 6.48
CA LEU A 160 -9.40 78.47 5.28
C LEU A 160 -9.63 76.98 5.61
N GLU A 161 -8.74 76.34 6.37
CA GLU A 161 -8.86 74.94 6.76
C GLU A 161 -10.09 74.70 7.66
N ASP A 162 -10.39 75.61 8.58
CA ASP A 162 -11.64 75.60 9.37
C ASP A 162 -12.88 75.62 8.46
N PHE A 163 -12.90 76.50 7.45
CA PHE A 163 -14.02 76.59 6.51
C PHE A 163 -14.14 75.37 5.60
N ILE A 164 -13.03 74.86 5.07
CA ILE A 164 -12.96 73.63 4.27
C ILE A 164 -13.46 72.43 5.09
N SER A 165 -13.06 72.34 6.36
CA SER A 165 -13.49 71.29 7.28
C SER A 165 -14.97 71.37 7.62
N GLN A 166 -15.52 72.59 7.81
CA GLN A 166 -16.95 72.78 8.11
C GLN A 166 -17.86 72.51 6.90
N GLY A 167 -17.43 72.82 5.68
CA GLY A 167 -18.26 72.65 4.48
C GLY A 167 -18.16 71.29 3.77
N SER A 168 -17.07 70.55 3.94
CA SER A 168 -16.82 69.29 3.20
C SER A 168 -17.75 68.13 3.60
N VAL A 169 -18.29 68.15 4.83
CA VAL A 169 -18.97 67.01 5.50
C VAL A 169 -20.23 66.49 4.77
N GLN A 170 -20.86 67.27 3.88
CA GLN A 170 -22.22 66.96 3.39
C GLN A 170 -22.39 66.79 1.86
N GLN A 171 -21.49 67.31 1.02
CA GLN A 171 -21.67 67.29 -0.46
C GLN A 171 -20.37 67.11 -1.28
N ASN A 172 -19.22 66.85 -0.64
CA ASN A 172 -17.92 66.74 -1.32
C ASN A 172 -17.50 68.01 -2.10
N GLY A 173 -18.08 69.17 -1.75
CA GLY A 173 -17.88 70.46 -2.40
C GLY A 173 -18.86 71.53 -1.89
N PHE A 174 -18.60 72.79 -2.19
CA PHE A 174 -19.36 73.95 -1.73
C PHE A 174 -20.46 74.35 -2.72
N THR A 175 -21.66 74.66 -2.21
CA THR A 175 -22.71 75.31 -3.00
C THR A 175 -22.50 76.82 -3.09
N VAL A 176 -23.05 77.47 -4.12
CA VAL A 176 -22.91 78.93 -4.30
C VAL A 176 -23.47 79.73 -3.13
N TRP A 177 -24.51 79.22 -2.45
CA TRP A 177 -25.10 79.88 -1.28
C TRP A 177 -24.19 79.80 -0.06
N ALA A 178 -23.54 78.65 0.19
CA ALA A 178 -22.55 78.52 1.26
C ALA A 178 -21.31 79.40 1.00
N PHE A 179 -20.87 79.50 -0.25
CA PHE A 179 -19.76 80.38 -0.65
C PHE A 179 -20.11 81.86 -0.50
N LEU A 180 -21.27 82.31 -0.99
CA LEU A 180 -21.72 83.69 -0.86
C LEU A 180 -22.02 84.09 0.59
N GLU A 181 -22.55 83.18 1.42
CA GLU A 181 -22.76 83.44 2.84
C GLU A 181 -21.42 83.60 3.57
N MET A 182 -20.45 82.71 3.32
CA MET A 182 -19.09 82.84 3.86
C MET A 182 -18.46 84.20 3.49
N MET A 183 -18.54 84.62 2.23
CA MET A 183 -18.04 85.92 1.78
C MET A 183 -18.78 87.09 2.45
N ASN A 184 -20.07 86.95 2.77
CA ASN A 184 -20.83 87.95 3.53
C ASN A 184 -20.48 88.00 5.02
N THR A 185 -20.03 86.90 5.64
CA THR A 185 -19.56 86.91 7.04
C THR A 185 -18.32 87.78 7.25
N GLY A 186 -17.57 88.08 6.16
CA GLY A 186 -16.43 88.99 6.20
C GLY A 186 -15.20 88.50 6.97
N ARG A 187 -15.14 87.22 7.37
CA ARG A 187 -14.00 86.67 8.12
C ARG A 187 -12.68 86.91 7.37
N LEU A 188 -12.62 86.45 6.12
CA LEU A 188 -11.46 86.58 5.22
C LEU A 188 -11.17 88.02 4.77
N THR A 189 -12.07 88.98 5.04
CA THR A 189 -11.92 90.39 4.65
C THR A 189 -11.97 91.34 5.85
N ARG A 190 -11.76 90.82 7.06
CA ARG A 190 -11.82 91.59 8.31
C ARG A 190 -10.76 92.69 8.29
N GLY A 191 -11.19 93.95 8.43
CA GLY A 191 -10.31 95.13 8.41
C GLY A 191 -10.03 95.69 7.01
N ILE A 192 -10.51 95.05 5.94
CA ILE A 192 -10.41 95.56 4.57
C ILE A 192 -11.61 96.48 4.27
N ALA A 193 -11.38 97.61 3.59
CA ALA A 193 -12.44 98.51 3.15
C ALA A 193 -13.34 97.85 2.09
N LYS A 194 -14.66 98.15 2.10
CA LYS A 194 -15.63 97.54 1.18
C LYS A 194 -15.32 97.84 -0.28
N GLU A 195 -14.76 99.03 -0.52
CA GLU A 195 -14.32 99.54 -1.81
C GLU A 195 -13.17 98.67 -2.37
N SER A 196 -12.17 98.35 -1.55
CA SER A 196 -11.06 97.46 -1.92
C SER A 196 -11.52 96.03 -2.21
N ILE A 197 -12.50 95.53 -1.44
CA ILE A 197 -13.12 94.21 -1.67
C ILE A 197 -13.86 94.21 -3.03
N SER A 198 -14.66 95.24 -3.33
CA SER A 198 -15.38 95.35 -4.60
C SER A 198 -14.45 95.51 -5.81
N MET A 199 -13.36 96.28 -5.67
CA MET A 199 -12.31 96.39 -6.70
C MET A 199 -11.63 95.04 -6.98
N ALA A 200 -11.21 94.31 -5.94
CA ALA A 200 -10.60 92.99 -6.09
C ALA A 200 -11.57 91.95 -6.71
N ILE A 201 -12.86 92.01 -6.35
CA ILE A 201 -13.90 91.19 -6.98
C ILE A 201 -14.13 91.58 -8.45
N GLU A 202 -14.04 92.87 -8.81
CA GLU A 202 -14.08 93.29 -10.22
C GLU A 202 -12.87 92.81 -11.00
N GLU A 203 -11.66 92.95 -10.45
CA GLU A 203 -10.41 92.53 -11.10
C GLU A 203 -10.41 91.02 -11.38
N VAL A 204 -10.67 90.20 -10.35
CA VAL A 204 -10.71 88.73 -10.49
C VAL A 204 -11.87 88.26 -11.39
N TYR A 205 -13.03 88.94 -11.36
CA TYR A 205 -14.11 88.68 -12.31
C TYR A 205 -13.70 88.99 -13.76
N ARG A 206 -13.03 90.12 -14.00
CA ARG A 206 -12.55 90.51 -15.33
C ARG A 206 -11.46 89.58 -15.85
N GLU A 207 -10.53 89.15 -14.99
CA GLU A 207 -9.48 88.20 -15.32
C GLU A 207 -10.08 86.83 -15.74
N ILE A 208 -10.91 86.25 -14.86
CA ILE A 208 -11.37 84.86 -14.99
C ILE A 208 -12.61 84.70 -15.89
N VAL A 209 -13.60 85.59 -15.78
CA VAL A 209 -14.89 85.48 -16.50
C VAL A 209 -14.96 86.43 -17.69
N GLY A 210 -14.30 87.59 -17.61
CA GLY A 210 -14.23 88.58 -18.70
C GLY A 210 -13.15 88.30 -19.76
N ASP A 211 -12.30 87.30 -19.52
CA ASP A 211 -11.10 86.93 -20.29
C ASP A 211 -10.14 88.13 -20.55
N VAL A 212 -10.01 89.02 -19.56
CA VAL A 212 -9.07 90.16 -19.60
C VAL A 212 -7.72 89.74 -19.05
N LEU A 213 -6.75 89.52 -19.94
CA LEU A 213 -5.39 89.08 -19.59
C LEU A 213 -4.54 90.19 -18.96
N LYS A 214 -4.83 91.46 -19.29
CA LYS A 214 -4.29 92.66 -18.63
C LYS A 214 -5.10 93.89 -19.03
N GLU A 215 -5.26 94.85 -18.12
CA GLU A 215 -5.65 96.22 -18.48
C GLU A 215 -4.81 97.27 -17.74
N GLY A 216 -4.89 98.53 -18.18
CA GLY A 216 -4.09 99.64 -17.67
C GLY A 216 -3.82 100.74 -18.70
N TYR A 217 -3.21 101.84 -18.27
CA TYR A 217 -2.79 102.92 -19.17
C TYR A 217 -1.47 102.58 -19.90
N LEU A 218 -1.41 102.92 -21.19
CA LEU A 218 -0.16 102.92 -21.98
C LEU A 218 -0.09 104.15 -22.87
N TRP A 219 1.13 104.62 -23.11
CA TRP A 219 1.40 105.64 -24.12
C TRP A 219 1.53 104.98 -25.49
N LYS A 220 0.62 105.34 -26.40
CA LYS A 220 0.58 104.84 -27.78
C LYS A 220 1.06 105.88 -28.77
N LYS A 221 1.91 105.49 -29.71
CA LYS A 221 2.32 106.35 -30.83
C LYS A 221 1.24 106.40 -31.93
N GLY A 222 1.00 107.58 -32.50
CA GLY A 222 0.07 107.80 -33.61
C GLY A 222 0.72 107.54 -34.98
N GLN A 223 0.06 106.78 -35.86
CA GLN A 223 0.69 106.30 -37.11
C GLN A 223 1.10 107.43 -38.08
N LEU A 224 0.19 108.38 -38.34
CA LEU A 224 0.45 109.49 -39.27
C LEU A 224 1.26 110.61 -38.62
N ARG A 225 0.82 111.10 -37.45
CA ARG A 225 1.37 112.30 -36.81
C ARG A 225 2.52 112.03 -35.83
N ARG A 226 2.87 110.77 -35.55
CA ARG A 226 3.92 110.29 -34.61
C ARG A 226 3.84 110.76 -33.15
N ASN A 227 2.93 111.68 -32.81
CA ASN A 227 2.62 112.08 -31.43
C ASN A 227 2.30 110.85 -30.55
N TRP A 228 2.72 110.91 -29.29
CA TRP A 228 2.34 109.96 -28.25
C TRP A 228 1.07 110.42 -27.53
N THR A 229 0.11 109.50 -27.34
CA THR A 229 -1.11 109.74 -26.56
C THR A 229 -1.33 108.61 -25.57
N GLU A 230 -1.58 108.96 -24.31
CA GLU A 230 -2.01 108.00 -23.29
C GLU A 230 -3.42 107.49 -23.58
N ARG A 231 -3.63 106.18 -23.42
CA ARG A 231 -4.91 105.49 -23.62
C ARG A 231 -5.03 104.37 -22.60
N TRP A 232 -6.26 104.05 -22.18
CA TRP A 232 -6.53 102.80 -21.48
C TRP A 232 -6.51 101.65 -22.49
N PHE A 233 -5.86 100.55 -22.15
CA PHE A 233 -5.80 99.34 -22.95
C PHE A 233 -6.45 98.18 -22.19
N THR A 234 -7.13 97.30 -22.92
CA THR A 234 -7.69 96.05 -22.40
C THR A 234 -7.28 94.92 -23.34
N LEU A 235 -6.47 94.00 -22.84
CA LEU A 235 -6.00 92.82 -23.57
C LEU A 235 -6.93 91.63 -23.34
N LYS A 236 -7.42 91.06 -24.43
CA LYS A 236 -8.12 89.77 -24.49
C LYS A 236 -7.32 88.80 -25.39
N PRO A 237 -7.55 87.47 -25.33
CA PRO A 237 -6.83 86.49 -26.16
C PRO A 237 -6.77 86.83 -27.66
N ASN A 238 -7.87 87.34 -28.22
CA ASN A 238 -7.99 87.59 -29.67
C ASN A 238 -7.72 89.06 -30.08
N ALA A 239 -7.63 90.00 -29.12
CA ALA A 239 -7.54 91.43 -29.43
C ALA A 239 -7.01 92.27 -28.26
N LEU A 240 -6.30 93.34 -28.61
CA LEU A 240 -5.90 94.42 -27.71
C LEU A 240 -6.72 95.68 -28.06
N ASP A 241 -7.82 95.89 -27.34
CA ASP A 241 -8.68 97.07 -27.47
C ASP A 241 -8.07 98.29 -26.73
N TYR A 242 -8.33 99.50 -27.23
CA TYR A 242 -7.90 100.73 -26.55
C TYR A 242 -8.94 101.86 -26.57
N TYR A 243 -8.98 102.61 -25.47
CA TYR A 243 -10.03 103.55 -25.10
C TYR A 243 -9.45 104.89 -24.64
N THR A 244 -10.28 105.94 -24.60
CA THR A 244 -9.87 107.25 -24.08
C THR A 244 -9.51 107.21 -22.59
N SER A 245 -10.23 106.42 -21.78
CA SER A 245 -10.03 106.25 -20.34
C SER A 245 -10.51 104.87 -19.85
N GLU A 246 -10.24 104.56 -18.58
CA GLU A 246 -10.66 103.34 -17.87
C GLU A 246 -12.19 103.10 -17.81
N ASP A 247 -13.01 104.11 -18.12
CA ASP A 247 -14.47 103.96 -18.18
C ASP A 247 -14.93 103.06 -19.35
N ARG A 248 -14.04 102.84 -20.32
CA ARG A 248 -14.20 101.96 -21.50
C ARG A 248 -15.41 102.30 -22.39
N LYS A 249 -16.01 103.49 -22.26
CA LYS A 249 -17.15 103.93 -23.09
C LYS A 249 -16.71 104.33 -24.50
N ASP A 250 -15.55 104.96 -24.62
CA ASP A 250 -15.05 105.55 -25.86
C ASP A 250 -13.89 104.73 -26.45
N ARG A 251 -14.22 103.66 -27.19
CA ARG A 251 -13.24 102.79 -27.85
C ARG A 251 -12.64 103.48 -29.08
N LYS A 252 -11.33 103.78 -29.04
CA LYS A 252 -10.57 104.43 -30.11
C LYS A 252 -9.91 103.46 -31.10
N GLY A 253 -9.99 102.16 -30.85
CA GLY A 253 -9.63 101.12 -31.80
C GLY A 253 -9.43 99.76 -31.16
N SER A 254 -9.11 98.79 -32.00
CA SER A 254 -8.80 97.41 -31.64
C SER A 254 -7.60 96.95 -32.46
N ILE A 255 -6.71 96.16 -31.86
CA ILE A 255 -5.60 95.51 -32.53
C ILE A 255 -5.84 94.00 -32.43
N THR A 256 -6.34 93.38 -33.50
CA THR A 256 -6.49 91.93 -33.59
C THR A 256 -5.15 91.25 -33.34
N LEU A 257 -5.17 90.18 -32.56
CA LEU A 257 -4.03 89.32 -32.29
C LEU A 257 -4.22 88.01 -33.02
N ASP A 258 -3.18 87.57 -33.73
CA ASP A 258 -3.12 86.33 -34.48
C ASP A 258 -1.78 85.60 -34.19
N SER A 259 -1.59 84.40 -34.74
CA SER A 259 -0.36 83.61 -34.59
C SER A 259 0.90 84.25 -35.19
N ASN A 260 0.73 85.27 -36.04
CA ASN A 260 1.79 85.94 -36.79
C ASN A 260 2.18 87.28 -36.14
N CYS A 261 1.42 87.73 -35.14
CA CYS A 261 1.78 88.84 -34.29
C CYS A 261 3.01 88.50 -33.42
N CYS A 262 3.89 89.48 -33.22
CA CYS A 262 4.98 89.37 -32.25
C CYS A 262 5.12 90.66 -31.43
N VAL A 263 5.71 90.54 -30.23
CA VAL A 263 5.95 91.68 -29.35
C VAL A 263 7.42 91.74 -28.94
N GLU A 264 8.05 92.89 -29.18
CA GLU A 264 9.48 93.12 -29.00
C GLU A 264 9.72 94.32 -28.08
N VAL A 265 10.69 94.20 -27.18
CA VAL A 265 11.16 95.32 -26.35
C VAL A 265 11.96 96.30 -27.22
N LEU A 266 11.71 97.60 -27.06
CA LEU A 266 12.43 98.66 -27.80
C LEU A 266 13.37 99.45 -26.87
N PRO A 267 14.51 99.94 -27.38
CA PRO A 267 15.36 100.86 -26.64
C PRO A 267 14.70 102.24 -26.52
N ASP A 268 14.81 102.87 -25.34
CA ASP A 268 14.23 104.18 -25.01
C ASP A 268 14.58 105.26 -26.07
N ARG A 269 13.57 105.96 -26.62
CA ARG A 269 13.70 106.99 -27.67
C ARG A 269 12.52 107.95 -27.67
N ASP A 270 12.58 109.03 -28.46
CA ASP A 270 11.51 110.04 -28.59
C ASP A 270 11.03 110.63 -27.23
N GLY A 271 11.93 110.69 -26.24
CA GLY A 271 11.61 111.11 -24.86
C GLY A 271 10.75 110.11 -24.06
N LYS A 272 10.50 108.90 -24.60
CA LYS A 272 9.76 107.83 -23.94
C LYS A 272 10.67 106.69 -23.49
N ARG A 273 10.31 106.11 -22.35
CA ARG A 273 11.01 105.01 -21.69
C ARG A 273 10.16 103.75 -21.67
N CYS A 274 10.78 102.64 -21.29
CA CYS A 274 10.08 101.38 -21.00
C CYS A 274 9.25 100.92 -22.20
N MET A 275 9.80 101.09 -23.41
CA MET A 275 9.07 100.89 -24.65
C MET A 275 9.08 99.44 -25.14
N PHE A 276 8.07 99.15 -25.95
CA PHE A 276 7.94 97.91 -26.72
C PHE A 276 7.14 98.20 -28.00
N CYS A 277 7.09 97.24 -28.91
CA CYS A 277 6.16 97.29 -30.03
C CYS A 277 5.46 95.96 -30.26
N LEU A 278 4.19 96.04 -30.63
CA LEU A 278 3.40 94.93 -31.14
C LEU A 278 3.41 95.03 -32.67
N LYS A 279 4.03 94.06 -33.34
CA LYS A 279 3.96 93.90 -34.80
C LYS A 279 2.80 92.96 -35.11
N THR A 280 1.93 93.38 -36.03
CA THR A 280 0.96 92.52 -36.70
C THR A 280 1.31 92.42 -38.19
N ILE A 281 0.67 91.52 -38.93
CA ILE A 281 0.89 91.30 -40.38
C ILE A 281 0.87 92.62 -41.18
N SER A 282 0.06 93.61 -40.77
CA SER A 282 -0.12 94.87 -41.51
C SER A 282 0.51 96.11 -40.88
N LYS A 283 0.76 96.13 -39.56
CA LYS A 283 1.11 97.35 -38.81
C LYS A 283 2.00 97.06 -37.60
N THR A 284 2.94 97.96 -37.32
CA THR A 284 3.68 97.99 -36.05
C THR A 284 3.13 99.08 -35.15
N PHE A 285 2.78 98.72 -33.91
CA PHE A 285 2.26 99.62 -32.88
C PHE A 285 3.32 99.85 -31.81
N GLU A 286 3.90 101.06 -31.78
CA GLU A 286 4.83 101.47 -30.72
C GLU A 286 4.08 101.88 -29.44
N LEU A 287 4.50 101.32 -28.32
CA LEU A 287 3.89 101.44 -26.99
C LEU A 287 4.96 101.73 -25.92
N SER A 288 4.58 102.45 -24.88
CA SER A 288 5.43 102.83 -23.74
C SER A 288 4.64 102.70 -22.44
N ALA A 289 5.19 101.95 -21.48
CA ALA A 289 4.64 101.80 -20.13
C ALA A 289 5.26 102.81 -19.16
N SER A 290 4.67 102.97 -17.96
CA SER A 290 5.23 103.80 -16.89
C SER A 290 6.65 103.38 -16.47
N ASP A 291 6.88 102.07 -16.40
CA ASP A 291 8.06 101.47 -15.77
C ASP A 291 8.40 100.09 -16.35
N THR A 292 9.55 99.56 -15.93
CA THR A 292 10.10 98.28 -16.39
C THR A 292 9.20 97.09 -16.05
N LYS A 293 8.55 97.09 -14.87
CA LYS A 293 7.69 96.00 -14.41
C LYS A 293 6.41 95.97 -15.25
N GLN A 294 5.73 97.10 -15.42
CA GLN A 294 4.57 97.17 -16.31
C GLN A 294 4.92 96.75 -17.75
N ARG A 295 6.08 97.17 -18.29
CA ARG A 295 6.52 96.70 -19.61
C ARG A 295 6.65 95.17 -19.67
N GLN A 296 7.27 94.55 -18.66
CA GLN A 296 7.42 93.09 -18.58
C GLN A 296 6.06 92.38 -18.47
N GLU A 297 5.15 92.89 -17.65
CA GLU A 297 3.78 92.36 -17.53
C GLU A 297 3.01 92.48 -18.85
N TRP A 298 3.02 93.65 -19.51
CA TRP A 298 2.34 93.86 -20.79
C TRP A 298 2.90 92.98 -21.90
N THR A 299 4.23 92.89 -22.04
CA THR A 299 4.86 92.04 -23.05
C THR A 299 4.60 90.54 -22.79
N SER A 300 4.67 90.08 -21.54
CA SER A 300 4.35 88.70 -21.14
C SER A 300 2.87 88.34 -21.36
N ALA A 301 1.95 89.26 -21.04
CA ALA A 301 0.52 89.06 -21.27
C ALA A 301 0.19 89.00 -22.76
N ILE A 302 0.78 89.87 -23.59
CA ILE A 302 0.63 89.85 -25.05
C ILE A 302 1.21 88.56 -25.67
N GLN A 303 2.40 88.11 -25.20
CA GLN A 303 2.96 86.80 -25.59
C GLN A 303 2.03 85.64 -25.21
N THR A 304 1.33 85.75 -24.08
CA THR A 304 0.34 84.75 -23.66
C THR A 304 -0.92 84.78 -24.52
N ALA A 305 -1.41 85.95 -24.93
CA ALA A 305 -2.52 86.06 -25.90
C ALA A 305 -2.16 85.40 -27.25
N ILE A 306 -0.99 85.75 -27.82
CA ILE A 306 -0.48 85.18 -29.08
C ILE A 306 -0.32 83.66 -28.96
N ARG A 307 0.23 83.16 -27.84
CA ARG A 307 0.38 81.72 -27.60
C ARG A 307 -0.98 81.01 -27.51
N LEU A 308 -1.97 81.59 -26.82
CA LEU A 308 -3.31 81.01 -26.75
C LEU A 308 -3.95 80.90 -28.15
N HIS A 309 -3.83 81.94 -28.98
CA HIS A 309 -4.30 81.89 -30.36
C HIS A 309 -3.55 80.84 -31.19
N ALA A 310 -2.24 80.68 -31.02
CA ALA A 310 -1.45 79.65 -31.69
C ALA A 310 -1.79 78.22 -31.22
N GLU A 311 -2.18 78.05 -29.95
CA GLU A 311 -2.68 76.79 -29.37
C GLU A 311 -4.18 76.53 -29.67
N GLY A 312 -4.87 77.43 -30.40
CA GLY A 312 -6.30 77.32 -30.70
C GLY A 312 -7.24 77.54 -29.50
N LYS A 313 -6.77 78.23 -28.46
CA LYS A 313 -7.45 78.39 -27.16
C LYS A 313 -8.08 79.77 -27.02
N THR A 314 -9.37 79.80 -26.69
CA THR A 314 -10.16 81.04 -26.55
C THR A 314 -10.02 81.74 -25.20
N SER A 315 -9.47 81.08 -24.17
CA SER A 315 -9.36 81.61 -22.80
C SER A 315 -8.18 81.00 -22.04
N LEU A 316 -7.46 81.83 -21.28
CA LEU A 316 -6.42 81.37 -20.36
C LEU A 316 -7.01 80.60 -19.17
N HIS A 317 -8.08 81.11 -18.57
CA HIS A 317 -8.62 80.52 -17.34
C HIS A 317 -9.40 79.24 -17.59
N LYS A 318 -9.96 79.05 -18.80
CA LYS A 318 -10.52 77.75 -19.20
C LYS A 318 -9.43 76.68 -19.35
N ASP A 319 -8.29 77.02 -19.96
CA ASP A 319 -7.12 76.13 -20.06
C ASP A 319 -6.51 75.81 -18.68
N LEU A 320 -6.33 76.82 -17.82
CA LEU A 320 -5.82 76.63 -16.45
C LEU A 320 -6.77 75.79 -15.58
N LYS A 321 -8.09 76.00 -15.67
CA LYS A 321 -9.08 75.18 -14.95
C LYS A 321 -9.05 73.73 -15.45
N GLN A 322 -9.03 73.52 -16.77
CA GLN A 322 -8.95 72.18 -17.36
C GLN A 322 -7.68 71.44 -16.90
N LYS A 323 -6.51 72.10 -16.92
CA LYS A 323 -5.25 71.56 -16.41
C LYS A 323 -5.31 71.21 -14.91
N ARG A 324 -5.96 72.03 -14.07
CA ARG A 324 -6.17 71.69 -12.64
C ARG A 324 -7.05 70.45 -12.48
N ARG A 325 -8.09 70.29 -13.30
CA ARG A 325 -8.94 69.09 -13.31
C ARG A 325 -8.16 67.84 -13.72
N GLU A 326 -7.42 67.91 -14.82
CA GLU A 326 -6.56 66.81 -15.30
C GLU A 326 -5.52 66.40 -14.25
N GLN A 327 -4.96 67.37 -13.51
CA GLN A 327 -4.07 67.11 -12.37
C GLN A 327 -4.77 66.49 -11.15
N ARG A 328 -6.08 66.76 -10.93
CA ARG A 328 -6.88 66.05 -9.91
C ARG A 328 -7.12 64.61 -10.34
N GLU A 329 -7.69 64.41 -11.53
CA GLU A 329 -8.00 63.08 -12.05
C GLU A 329 -6.73 62.19 -12.15
N PHE A 330 -5.57 62.77 -12.51
CA PHE A 330 -4.31 62.04 -12.51
C PHE A 330 -3.81 61.68 -11.08
N ARG A 331 -4.00 62.57 -10.09
CA ARG A 331 -3.71 62.27 -8.67
C ARG A 331 -4.62 61.13 -8.16
N GLU A 332 -5.90 61.16 -8.52
CA GLU A 332 -6.90 60.16 -8.11
C GLU A 332 -6.63 58.80 -8.77
N ARG A 333 -6.51 58.72 -10.10
CA ARG A 333 -6.17 57.46 -10.80
C ARG A 333 -4.86 56.84 -10.29
N ARG A 334 -3.87 57.66 -9.93
CA ARG A 334 -2.60 57.20 -9.33
C ARG A 334 -2.75 56.70 -7.88
N ARG A 335 -3.74 57.20 -7.13
CA ARG A 335 -4.12 56.67 -5.81
C ARG A 335 -4.87 55.35 -5.97
N GLU A 336 -5.87 55.30 -6.84
CA GLU A 336 -6.66 54.09 -7.13
C GLU A 336 -5.76 52.94 -7.61
N ALA A 337 -4.84 53.20 -8.54
CA ALA A 337 -3.89 52.19 -9.01
C ALA A 337 -3.00 51.62 -7.88
N LYS A 338 -2.52 52.48 -6.97
CA LYS A 338 -1.77 52.05 -5.78
C LYS A 338 -2.62 51.25 -4.80
N GLU A 339 -3.90 51.61 -4.65
CA GLU A 339 -4.82 50.94 -3.74
C GLU A 339 -5.22 49.55 -4.28
N GLN A 340 -5.39 49.43 -5.60
CA GLN A 340 -5.56 48.16 -6.32
C GLN A 340 -4.29 47.30 -6.26
N GLU A 341 -3.10 47.86 -6.48
CA GLU A 341 -1.81 47.18 -6.33
C GLU A 341 -1.62 46.66 -4.90
N LEU A 342 -1.87 47.48 -3.89
CA LEU A 342 -1.79 47.09 -2.49
C LEU A 342 -2.83 46.02 -2.11
N GLN A 343 -4.03 46.05 -2.69
CA GLN A 343 -5.02 44.99 -2.50
C GLN A 343 -4.61 43.68 -3.20
N HIS A 344 -4.01 43.77 -4.39
CA HIS A 344 -3.47 42.59 -5.09
C HIS A 344 -2.34 41.94 -4.28
N LEU A 345 -1.43 42.73 -3.72
CA LEU A 345 -0.37 42.25 -2.82
C LEU A 345 -0.94 41.60 -1.54
N ARG A 346 -1.98 42.18 -0.93
CA ARG A 346 -2.70 41.54 0.21
C ARG A 346 -3.27 40.18 -0.18
N ASN A 347 -3.99 40.10 -1.31
CA ASN A 347 -4.59 38.85 -1.78
C ASN A 347 -3.52 37.77 -2.04
N LEU A 348 -2.39 38.15 -2.65
CA LEU A 348 -1.26 37.24 -2.88
C LEU A 348 -0.59 36.78 -1.58
N GLN A 349 -0.50 37.65 -0.57
CA GLN A 349 0.00 37.28 0.75
C GLN A 349 -0.94 36.29 1.46
N GLU A 350 -2.24 36.55 1.46
CA GLU A 350 -3.24 35.61 2.01
C GLU A 350 -3.20 34.24 1.31
N GLU A 351 -3.08 34.21 -0.01
CA GLU A 351 -2.98 32.96 -0.78
C GLU A 351 -1.69 32.18 -0.42
N ARG A 352 -0.57 32.89 -0.26
CA ARG A 352 0.71 32.32 0.19
C ARG A 352 0.61 31.77 1.62
N GLU A 353 -0.02 32.49 2.54
CA GLU A 353 -0.20 32.06 3.93
C GLU A 353 -1.10 30.82 4.02
N ARG A 354 -2.20 30.78 3.26
CA ARG A 354 -3.07 29.58 3.14
C ARG A 354 -2.28 28.38 2.61
N LYS A 355 -1.50 28.54 1.54
CA LYS A 355 -0.65 27.48 0.97
C LYS A 355 0.47 27.02 1.92
N MET A 356 1.03 27.91 2.73
CA MET A 356 2.01 27.55 3.76
C MET A 356 1.35 26.71 4.86
N ALA A 357 0.18 27.11 5.37
CA ALA A 357 -0.57 26.35 6.37
C ALA A 357 -1.01 24.97 5.86
N GLU A 358 -1.44 24.86 4.61
CA GLU A 358 -1.76 23.58 3.95
C GLU A 358 -0.52 22.66 3.86
N LEU A 359 0.63 23.21 3.46
CA LEU A 359 1.90 22.46 3.42
C LEU A 359 2.39 22.03 4.82
N GLU A 360 2.13 22.81 5.87
CA GLU A 360 2.46 22.43 7.25
C GLU A 360 1.53 21.32 7.76
N LEU A 361 0.22 21.41 7.50
CA LEU A 361 -0.74 20.35 7.81
C LEU A 361 -0.39 19.04 7.11
N LEU A 362 0.00 19.08 5.82
CA LEU A 362 0.45 17.92 5.07
C LEU A 362 1.74 17.30 5.65
N LYS A 363 2.72 18.13 6.05
CA LYS A 363 3.96 17.66 6.71
C LYS A 363 3.71 17.05 8.09
N GLU A 364 2.70 17.54 8.82
CA GLU A 364 2.30 16.98 10.11
C GLU A 364 1.59 15.63 9.92
N ALA A 365 0.59 15.57 9.01
CA ALA A 365 -0.08 14.32 8.65
C ALA A 365 0.90 13.25 8.12
N GLN A 366 1.89 13.64 7.32
CA GLN A 366 2.95 12.73 6.84
C GLN A 366 3.81 12.18 8.01
N ARG A 367 4.21 13.02 8.96
CA ARG A 367 4.97 12.59 10.15
C ARG A 367 4.15 11.64 11.03
N GLN A 368 2.87 11.94 11.24
CA GLN A 368 1.97 11.07 12.01
C GLN A 368 1.75 9.71 11.32
N ALA A 369 1.53 9.70 10.00
CA ALA A 369 1.42 8.46 9.22
C ALA A 369 2.73 7.63 9.27
N GLN A 370 3.89 8.27 9.25
CA GLN A 370 5.18 7.59 9.35
C GLN A 370 5.41 6.96 10.74
N ILE A 371 5.01 7.64 11.82
CA ILE A 371 5.05 7.10 13.19
C ILE A 371 4.10 5.89 13.31
N LEU A 372 2.88 5.99 12.80
CA LEU A 372 1.90 4.88 12.81
C LEU A 372 2.40 3.67 12.01
N LEU A 373 3.06 3.89 10.87
CA LEU A 373 3.69 2.81 10.09
C LEU A 373 4.80 2.12 10.88
N GLN A 374 5.69 2.88 11.54
CA GLN A 374 6.75 2.32 12.37
C GLN A 374 6.19 1.51 13.55
N GLN A 375 5.14 1.99 14.21
CA GLN A 375 4.47 1.26 15.29
C GLN A 375 3.83 -0.05 14.80
N GLU A 376 3.23 -0.05 13.62
CA GLU A 376 2.65 -1.26 13.01
C GLU A 376 3.72 -2.24 12.53
N GLU A 377 4.86 -1.76 12.00
CA GLU A 377 6.01 -2.60 11.67
C GLU A 377 6.65 -3.23 12.92
N GLU A 378 6.84 -2.46 13.99
CA GLU A 378 7.29 -3.00 15.29
C GLU A 378 6.32 -4.04 15.85
N ARG A 379 5.01 -3.78 15.77
CA ARG A 379 3.99 -4.73 16.23
C ARG A 379 4.05 -6.04 15.45
N ARG A 380 4.23 -5.98 14.13
CA ARG A 380 4.39 -7.16 13.27
C ARG A 380 5.68 -7.92 13.54
N ARG A 381 6.80 -7.21 13.81
CA ARG A 381 8.06 -7.83 14.22
C ARG A 381 7.89 -8.60 15.53
N LYS A 382 7.36 -7.94 16.57
CA LYS A 382 7.08 -8.56 17.87
C LYS A 382 6.16 -9.79 17.74
N GLN A 383 5.08 -9.70 16.97
CA GLN A 383 4.21 -10.84 16.68
C GLN A 383 4.90 -11.99 15.94
N HIS A 384 5.88 -11.69 15.08
CA HIS A 384 6.66 -12.72 14.38
C HIS A 384 7.72 -13.36 15.29
N GLU A 385 8.37 -12.57 16.13
CA GLU A 385 9.32 -13.01 17.17
C GLU A 385 8.62 -13.87 18.23
N GLU A 386 7.45 -13.46 18.73
CA GLU A 386 6.59 -14.24 19.64
C GLU A 386 6.15 -15.57 19.01
N LEU A 387 5.72 -15.56 17.74
CA LEU A 387 5.33 -16.77 17.02
C LEU A 387 6.51 -17.71 16.77
N GLN A 388 7.69 -17.17 16.45
CA GLN A 388 8.90 -17.96 16.26
C GLN A 388 9.34 -18.61 17.58
N GLN A 389 9.37 -17.87 18.69
CA GLN A 389 9.71 -18.40 20.01
C GLN A 389 8.74 -19.51 20.44
N ALA A 390 7.43 -19.33 20.22
CA ALA A 390 6.44 -20.36 20.51
C ALA A 390 6.62 -21.63 19.64
N LEU A 391 7.06 -21.48 18.39
CA LEU A 391 7.34 -22.62 17.50
C LEU A 391 8.64 -23.33 17.87
N GLU A 392 9.68 -22.59 18.29
CA GLU A 392 10.94 -23.15 18.80
C GLU A 392 10.72 -23.91 20.12
N GLU A 393 9.86 -23.40 21.01
CA GLU A 393 9.48 -24.10 22.23
C GLU A 393 8.66 -25.37 21.95
N GLN A 394 7.67 -25.33 21.05
CA GLN A 394 6.93 -26.53 20.63
C GLN A 394 7.82 -27.57 19.94
N LEU A 395 8.82 -27.14 19.17
CA LEU A 395 9.81 -28.04 18.57
C LEU A 395 10.65 -28.72 19.66
N ARG A 396 11.14 -27.95 20.65
CA ARG A 396 11.89 -28.46 21.80
C ARG A 396 11.07 -29.47 22.61
N GLU A 397 9.82 -29.14 22.95
CA GLU A 397 8.92 -30.08 23.65
C GLU A 397 8.70 -31.37 22.85
N ALA A 398 8.55 -31.28 21.52
CA ALA A 398 8.39 -32.44 20.65
C ALA A 398 9.69 -33.27 20.55
N GLU A 399 10.87 -32.66 20.61
CA GLU A 399 12.16 -33.35 20.64
C GLU A 399 12.42 -34.02 22.00
N GLU A 400 12.15 -33.33 23.11
CA GLU A 400 12.23 -33.90 24.47
C GLU A 400 11.25 -35.09 24.62
N ALA A 401 10.03 -34.98 24.11
CA ALA A 401 9.05 -36.07 24.11
C ALA A 401 9.50 -37.26 23.24
N ARG A 402 10.10 -37.02 22.06
CA ARG A 402 10.68 -38.07 21.21
C ARG A 402 11.86 -38.77 21.90
N ALA A 403 12.75 -38.03 22.54
CA ALA A 403 13.89 -38.60 23.26
C ALA A 403 13.45 -39.45 24.46
N CYS A 404 12.44 -38.97 25.21
CA CYS A 404 11.81 -39.74 26.29
C CYS A 404 11.18 -41.05 25.78
N MET A 405 10.41 -40.98 24.69
CA MET A 405 9.81 -42.16 24.06
C MET A 405 10.85 -43.15 23.51
N GLN A 406 11.95 -42.66 22.94
CA GLN A 406 13.08 -43.51 22.50
C GLN A 406 13.75 -44.21 23.68
N ALA A 407 13.94 -43.53 24.81
CA ALA A 407 14.48 -44.14 26.03
C ALA A 407 13.54 -45.21 26.61
N GLU A 408 12.23 -44.98 26.62
CA GLU A 408 11.24 -45.97 27.06
C GLU A 408 11.23 -47.22 26.15
N MET A 409 11.31 -47.01 24.82
CA MET A 409 11.41 -48.10 23.85
C MET A 409 12.70 -48.92 24.04
N ALA A 410 13.85 -48.27 24.19
CA ALA A 410 15.13 -48.95 24.42
C ALA A 410 15.15 -49.77 25.73
N LEU A 411 14.46 -49.29 26.78
CA LEU A 411 14.26 -50.05 28.02
C LEU A 411 13.41 -51.31 27.78
N LYS A 412 12.31 -51.19 27.03
CA LYS A 412 11.44 -52.33 26.68
C LYS A 412 12.11 -53.35 25.76
N GLU A 413 12.95 -52.89 24.82
CA GLU A 413 13.78 -53.76 23.98
C GLU A 413 14.81 -54.53 24.84
N ALA A 414 15.49 -53.86 25.77
CA ALA A 414 16.42 -54.50 26.69
C ALA A 414 15.73 -55.49 27.68
N GLU A 415 14.48 -55.25 28.06
CA GLU A 415 13.67 -56.21 28.82
C GLU A 415 13.23 -57.40 27.97
N ALA A 416 12.81 -57.19 26.73
CA ALA A 416 12.46 -58.25 25.80
C ALA A 416 13.68 -59.15 25.48
N GLU A 417 14.87 -58.58 25.28
CA GLU A 417 16.11 -59.34 25.14
C GLU A 417 16.41 -60.21 26.37
N ARG A 418 16.22 -59.69 27.59
CA ARG A 418 16.41 -60.47 28.82
C ARG A 418 15.44 -61.65 28.90
N GLN A 419 14.18 -61.44 28.50
CA GLN A 419 13.18 -62.50 28.42
C GLN A 419 13.54 -63.56 27.36
N GLN A 420 13.97 -63.14 26.16
CA GLN A 420 14.42 -64.06 25.09
C GLN A 420 15.64 -64.88 25.51
N ARG A 421 16.66 -64.24 26.12
CA ARG A 421 17.82 -64.96 26.68
C ARG A 421 17.39 -65.99 27.72
N ARG A 422 16.44 -65.64 28.60
CA ARG A 422 15.92 -66.55 29.63
C ARG A 422 15.10 -67.71 29.07
N ILE A 423 14.34 -67.48 27.99
CA ILE A 423 13.65 -68.57 27.26
C ILE A 423 14.70 -69.54 26.69
N LYS A 424 15.73 -69.02 26.01
CA LYS A 424 16.80 -69.84 25.43
C LYS A 424 17.59 -70.64 26.49
N GLU A 425 17.87 -70.06 27.65
CA GLU A 425 18.46 -70.80 28.79
C GLU A 425 17.59 -71.98 29.25
N LEU A 426 16.26 -71.84 29.22
CA LEU A 426 15.32 -72.88 29.61
C LEU A 426 15.18 -73.95 28.51
N GLU A 427 15.21 -73.57 27.24
CA GLU A 427 15.25 -74.50 26.09
C GLU A 427 16.54 -75.34 26.10
N GLU A 428 17.70 -74.72 26.30
CA GLU A 428 18.99 -75.43 26.44
C GLU A 428 19.04 -76.35 27.66
N LEU A 429 18.33 -76.01 28.74
CA LEU A 429 18.19 -76.88 29.92
C LEU A 429 17.24 -78.06 29.66
N GLN A 430 16.11 -77.81 28.98
CA GLN A 430 15.16 -78.85 28.57
C GLN A 430 15.84 -79.88 27.66
N GLN A 431 16.59 -79.43 26.64
CA GLN A 431 17.29 -80.34 25.73
C GLN A 431 18.27 -81.26 26.48
N ARG A 432 19.02 -80.75 27.47
CA ARG A 432 19.92 -81.57 28.30
C ARG A 432 19.18 -82.57 29.18
N LEU A 433 17.97 -82.23 29.66
CA LEU A 433 17.11 -83.16 30.41
C LEU A 433 16.56 -84.27 29.51
N GLU A 434 16.17 -83.94 28.27
CA GLU A 434 15.73 -84.91 27.26
C GLU A 434 16.87 -85.85 26.85
N GLU A 435 18.09 -85.34 26.64
CA GLU A 435 19.29 -86.14 26.37
C GLU A 435 19.64 -87.09 27.53
N ALA A 436 19.54 -86.62 28.79
CA ALA A 436 19.76 -87.45 29.98
C ALA A 436 18.71 -88.55 30.13
N LEU A 437 17.43 -88.23 29.90
CA LEU A 437 16.34 -89.22 29.90
C LEU A 437 16.52 -90.28 28.81
N HIS A 438 16.99 -89.87 27.62
CA HIS A 438 17.29 -90.81 26.53
C HIS A 438 18.42 -91.79 26.89
N GLN A 439 19.42 -91.33 27.67
CA GLN A 439 20.50 -92.18 28.19
C GLN A 439 19.99 -93.17 29.25
N GLU A 440 19.11 -92.76 30.17
CA GLU A 440 18.50 -93.68 31.16
C GLU A 440 17.64 -94.75 30.47
N VAL A 441 16.78 -94.36 29.51
CA VAL A 441 15.93 -95.28 28.75
C VAL A 441 16.78 -96.33 28.02
N LYS A 442 17.87 -95.90 27.37
CA LYS A 442 18.80 -96.82 26.70
C LYS A 442 19.47 -97.78 27.68
N ALA A 443 19.95 -97.29 28.81
CA ALA A 443 20.60 -98.12 29.83
C ALA A 443 19.67 -99.23 30.37
N ARG A 444 18.37 -98.95 30.53
CA ARG A 444 17.38 -99.99 30.89
C ARG A 444 17.16 -101.01 29.77
N GLN A 445 17.09 -100.58 28.52
CA GLN A 445 16.94 -101.50 27.37
C GLN A 445 18.14 -102.45 27.25
N ASP A 446 19.35 -101.95 27.51
CA ASP A 446 20.55 -102.79 27.57
C ASP A 446 20.48 -103.78 28.76
N GLU A 447 20.02 -103.37 29.96
CA GLU A 447 19.82 -104.26 31.12
C GLU A 447 18.77 -105.37 30.85
N GLU A 448 17.65 -105.03 30.24
CA GLU A 448 16.58 -105.98 29.86
C GLU A 448 17.07 -107.00 28.81
N ALA A 449 17.86 -106.55 27.83
CA ALA A 449 18.49 -107.43 26.85
C ALA A 449 19.45 -108.44 27.51
N PHE A 450 20.29 -108.00 28.47
CA PHE A 450 21.14 -108.92 29.23
C PHE A 450 20.33 -109.95 30.01
N ARG A 451 19.27 -109.56 30.74
CA ARG A 451 18.39 -110.51 31.44
C ARG A 451 17.77 -111.53 30.48
N TYR A 452 17.28 -111.10 29.32
CA TYR A 452 16.69 -112.00 28.33
C TYR A 452 17.69 -113.07 27.85
N THR A 453 18.95 -112.69 27.59
CA THR A 453 19.99 -113.66 27.21
C THR A 453 20.35 -114.64 28.33
N GLN A 454 20.33 -114.21 29.59
CA GLN A 454 20.58 -115.07 30.75
C GLN A 454 19.49 -116.13 30.91
N THR A 455 18.21 -115.74 30.82
CA THR A 455 17.08 -116.68 30.92
C THR A 455 17.10 -117.74 29.82
N ARG A 456 17.50 -117.38 28.59
CA ARG A 456 17.61 -118.34 27.48
C ARG A 456 18.67 -119.42 27.74
N LEU A 457 19.84 -119.04 28.26
CA LEU A 457 20.93 -119.98 28.54
C LEU A 457 20.56 -120.99 29.64
N LEU A 458 19.87 -120.55 30.69
CA LEU A 458 19.41 -121.44 31.76
C LEU A 458 18.39 -122.49 31.25
N ALA A 459 17.51 -122.12 30.32
CA ALA A 459 16.58 -123.06 29.69
C ALA A 459 17.32 -124.08 28.78
N GLU A 460 18.37 -123.66 28.07
CA GLU A 460 19.22 -124.55 27.27
C GLU A 460 20.10 -125.52 28.09
N GLU A 461 20.25 -125.28 29.40
CA GLU A 461 20.88 -126.21 30.36
C GLU A 461 19.86 -127.19 30.95
N GLU A 462 18.67 -126.73 31.35
CA GLU A 462 17.64 -127.58 31.95
C GLU A 462 17.14 -128.69 31.00
N GLU A 463 16.96 -128.38 29.71
CA GLU A 463 16.62 -129.36 28.67
C GLU A 463 17.68 -130.47 28.53
N LYS A 464 18.97 -130.11 28.59
CA LYS A 464 20.08 -131.09 28.47
C LYS A 464 20.17 -132.00 29.69
N ILE A 465 19.86 -131.50 30.88
CA ILE A 465 19.82 -132.29 32.11
C ILE A 465 18.68 -133.32 32.06
N LYS A 466 17.48 -132.92 31.61
CA LYS A 466 16.34 -133.84 31.41
C LYS A 466 16.66 -134.95 30.40
N ALA A 467 17.28 -134.60 29.28
CA ALA A 467 17.69 -135.57 28.26
C ALA A 467 18.70 -136.61 28.79
N LEU A 468 19.64 -136.20 29.66
CA LEU A 468 20.62 -137.11 30.26
C LEU A 468 20.01 -138.07 31.28
N MET A 469 19.05 -137.62 32.10
CA MET A 469 18.38 -138.50 33.07
C MET A 469 17.55 -139.60 32.39
N SER A 470 16.77 -139.24 31.37
CA SER A 470 15.96 -140.20 30.59
C SER A 470 16.82 -141.30 29.96
N LEU A 471 18.01 -140.95 29.44
CA LEU A 471 18.91 -141.90 28.80
C LEU A 471 19.58 -142.86 29.82
N GLN A 472 19.58 -142.52 31.10
CA GLN A 472 20.18 -143.30 32.17
C GLN A 472 19.20 -144.36 32.73
N GLU A 473 17.93 -143.99 32.90
CA GLU A 473 16.86 -144.94 33.32
C GLU A 473 16.64 -146.05 32.28
N GLU A 474 16.68 -145.72 30.98
CA GLU A 474 16.55 -146.72 29.91
C GLU A 474 17.69 -147.76 29.89
N GLN A 475 18.91 -147.39 30.32
CA GLN A 475 20.02 -148.34 30.40
C GLN A 475 19.85 -149.36 31.53
N GLU A 476 19.38 -148.94 32.71
CA GLU A 476 19.24 -149.85 33.86
C GLU A 476 18.13 -150.89 33.66
N GLU A 477 16.99 -150.50 33.05
CA GLU A 477 15.95 -151.45 32.63
C GLU A 477 16.50 -152.52 31.67
N CYS A 478 17.28 -152.11 30.68
CA CYS A 478 17.82 -153.02 29.67
C CYS A 478 18.78 -154.06 30.27
N ILE A 479 19.60 -153.65 31.24
CA ILE A 479 20.52 -154.55 31.97
C ILE A 479 19.72 -155.56 32.83
N GLN A 480 18.63 -155.13 33.48
CA GLN A 480 17.80 -156.02 34.30
C GLN A 480 16.98 -157.04 33.51
N ARG A 481 16.73 -156.84 32.22
CA ARG A 481 16.09 -157.84 31.34
C ARG A 481 17.10 -158.92 30.93
N ALA A 482 18.27 -158.52 30.42
CA ALA A 482 19.33 -159.45 29.99
C ALA A 482 19.86 -160.37 31.11
N GLN A 483 19.77 -159.95 32.38
CA GLN A 483 20.16 -160.81 33.51
C GLN A 483 19.16 -161.93 33.82
N ARG A 484 17.86 -161.75 33.52
CA ARG A 484 16.81 -162.75 33.79
C ARG A 484 16.85 -163.91 32.79
N GLU A 485 16.89 -163.60 31.50
CA GLU A 485 17.01 -164.59 30.42
C GLU A 485 18.24 -165.51 30.61
N LYS A 486 19.34 -164.94 31.13
CA LYS A 486 20.58 -165.66 31.45
C LYS A 486 20.43 -166.66 32.61
N GLN A 487 19.47 -166.48 33.52
CA GLN A 487 19.23 -167.42 34.63
C GLN A 487 18.34 -168.59 34.20
N GLU A 488 17.31 -168.35 33.39
CA GLU A 488 16.41 -169.38 32.87
C GLU A 488 17.17 -170.37 31.97
N MET A 489 17.97 -169.85 31.03
CA MET A 489 18.89 -170.64 30.19
C MET A 489 19.88 -171.50 30.98
N LYS A 490 20.17 -171.15 32.24
CA LYS A 490 21.08 -171.93 33.10
C LYS A 490 20.39 -173.12 33.77
N GLN A 491 19.13 -172.96 34.20
CA GLN A 491 18.32 -174.04 34.78
C GLN A 491 17.95 -175.11 33.73
N GLU A 492 17.70 -174.69 32.48
CA GLU A 492 17.47 -175.60 31.35
C GLU A 492 18.73 -176.41 30.97
N MET A 493 19.92 -175.93 31.35
CA MET A 493 21.20 -176.59 31.09
C MET A 493 21.54 -177.63 32.17
N GLU A 494 21.33 -177.32 33.45
CA GLU A 494 21.51 -178.29 34.55
C GLU A 494 20.55 -179.48 34.47
N THR A 495 19.30 -179.26 34.05
CA THR A 495 18.31 -180.33 33.84
C THR A 495 18.72 -181.27 32.70
N LYS A 496 19.23 -180.73 31.59
CA LYS A 496 19.81 -181.53 30.48
C LYS A 496 21.10 -182.25 30.88
N SER A 497 21.92 -181.67 31.77
CA SER A 497 23.15 -182.31 32.28
C SER A 497 22.86 -183.56 33.11
N ARG A 498 21.85 -183.53 34.00
CA ARG A 498 21.48 -184.69 34.83
C ARG A 498 21.00 -185.88 34.00
N ALA A 499 20.28 -185.61 32.90
CA ALA A 499 19.87 -186.65 31.96
C ALA A 499 21.05 -187.31 31.21
N LEU A 500 22.20 -186.63 31.11
CA LEU A 500 23.40 -187.14 30.43
C LEU A 500 24.24 -188.07 31.34
N GLU A 501 24.34 -187.77 32.63
CA GLU A 501 25.11 -188.59 33.58
C GLU A 501 24.43 -189.93 33.87
N GLU A 502 23.09 -189.98 33.95
CA GLU A 502 22.35 -191.24 34.09
C GLU A 502 22.59 -192.19 32.90
N ALA A 503 22.76 -191.63 31.68
CA ALA A 503 23.11 -192.39 30.49
C ALA A 503 24.60 -192.83 30.46
N GLN A 504 25.52 -192.05 31.04
CA GLN A 504 26.92 -192.46 31.19
C GLN A 504 27.08 -193.63 32.17
N ARG A 505 26.26 -193.66 33.23
CA ARG A 505 26.16 -194.78 34.18
C ARG A 505 25.90 -196.12 33.47
N GLN A 506 24.98 -196.12 32.52
CA GLN A 506 24.62 -197.30 31.70
C GLN A 506 25.73 -197.69 30.71
N LEU A 507 26.64 -196.78 30.35
CA LEU A 507 27.72 -197.06 29.39
C LEU A 507 28.92 -197.79 30.03
N GLU A 508 29.20 -197.56 31.31
CA GLU A 508 30.35 -198.18 31.99
C GLU A 508 30.06 -199.60 32.49
N GLU A 509 28.80 -199.93 32.76
CA GLU A 509 28.33 -201.31 32.96
C GLU A 509 28.61 -202.18 31.72
N VAL A 510 28.51 -201.61 30.50
CA VAL A 510 28.93 -202.26 29.24
C VAL A 510 30.45 -202.38 29.14
N ARG A 511 31.23 -201.43 29.66
CA ARG A 511 32.71 -201.50 29.69
C ARG A 511 33.20 -202.62 30.63
N ALA A 512 32.55 -202.81 31.78
CA ALA A 512 32.80 -203.91 32.69
C ALA A 512 32.58 -205.30 32.04
N ASN A 513 31.72 -205.38 31.01
CA ASN A 513 31.49 -206.60 30.23
C ASN A 513 32.55 -206.85 29.16
N ARG A 514 33.17 -205.82 28.58
CA ARG A 514 34.20 -205.98 27.53
C ARG A 514 35.52 -206.56 28.04
N HIS A 515 36.05 -206.07 29.16
CA HIS A 515 37.38 -206.50 29.62
C HIS A 515 37.41 -207.96 30.13
N ARG A 516 36.25 -208.55 30.45
CA ARG A 516 36.11 -210.01 30.68
C ARG A 516 36.17 -210.86 29.41
N VAL A 517 36.28 -210.25 28.23
CA VAL A 517 36.44 -210.93 26.93
C VAL A 517 37.87 -210.78 26.38
N ASP A 518 38.56 -209.70 26.74
CA ASP A 518 40.03 -209.59 26.58
C ASP A 518 40.77 -210.67 27.42
N GLN A 519 40.11 -211.18 28.46
CA GLN A 519 40.54 -212.22 29.40
C GLN A 519 41.13 -213.49 28.74
N ASP A 520 40.57 -213.91 27.60
CA ASP A 520 40.82 -215.26 27.05
C ASP A 520 41.76 -215.29 25.83
N VAL A 521 42.11 -214.13 25.25
CA VAL A 521 42.90 -214.07 24.00
C VAL A 521 44.39 -214.37 24.23
N VAL A 522 44.99 -213.82 25.30
CA VAL A 522 46.41 -214.10 25.63
C VAL A 522 46.59 -215.51 26.19
N ALA A 523 45.54 -216.09 26.79
CA ALA A 523 45.51 -217.49 27.23
C ALA A 523 45.72 -218.51 26.09
N ALA A 524 45.66 -218.08 24.82
CA ALA A 524 45.93 -218.91 23.64
C ALA A 524 47.40 -218.86 23.13
N GLN A 525 48.14 -217.76 23.33
CA GLN A 525 49.55 -217.65 22.86
C GLN A 525 50.58 -218.30 23.80
N ARG A 526 50.09 -218.85 24.92
CA ARG A 526 50.55 -220.02 25.71
C ARG A 526 51.39 -221.12 25.00
N LYS A 527 51.35 -221.19 23.67
CA LYS A 527 51.86 -222.31 22.84
C LYS A 527 53.36 -222.33 22.58
N LEU A 528 54.09 -221.21 22.71
CA LEU A 528 55.37 -221.00 21.99
C LEU A 528 56.50 -220.39 22.88
N ARG A 529 57.13 -221.05 23.86
CA ARG A 529 57.53 -222.46 24.03
C ARG A 529 58.35 -223.10 22.89
N GLN A 530 58.41 -222.55 21.67
CA GLN A 530 59.24 -223.11 20.59
C GLN A 530 60.72 -222.66 20.63
N ALA A 531 61.04 -221.57 21.34
CA ALA A 531 62.39 -221.02 21.42
C ALA A 531 63.12 -221.31 22.75
N SER A 532 62.69 -222.34 23.49
CA SER A 532 63.40 -222.86 24.68
C SER A 532 64.79 -223.45 24.37
N THR A 533 65.15 -223.47 23.08
CA THR A 533 66.09 -224.39 22.43
C THR A 533 67.01 -223.70 21.42
N ASN A 534 67.16 -222.37 21.53
CA ASN A 534 68.30 -221.57 21.06
C ASN A 534 68.97 -220.97 22.31
N VAL A 535 69.72 -221.70 23.15
CA VAL A 535 70.81 -222.66 22.88
C VAL A 535 72.04 -222.00 22.25
N LYS A 536 73.04 -221.79 23.13
CA LYS A 536 74.49 -221.86 22.91
C LYS A 536 75.19 -220.77 22.10
N HIS A 537 74.59 -220.08 21.13
CA HIS A 537 75.41 -219.41 20.11
C HIS A 537 76.25 -218.20 20.59
N TRP A 538 75.71 -217.27 21.39
CA TRP A 538 76.46 -216.09 21.91
C TRP A 538 76.68 -216.08 23.43
N ASN A 539 77.00 -217.26 23.94
CA ASN A 539 78.15 -217.36 24.86
C ASN A 539 79.41 -216.76 24.17
N VAL A 540 80.47 -216.42 24.92
CA VAL A 540 81.80 -215.93 24.42
C VAL A 540 82.03 -214.41 24.29
N GLN A 541 81.04 -213.51 24.46
CA GLN A 541 81.32 -212.13 24.92
C GLN A 541 80.62 -211.81 26.27
N MET A 542 81.14 -212.24 27.43
CA MET A 542 82.50 -212.02 28.00
C MET A 542 82.74 -210.51 28.18
N ASN A 543 82.97 -209.95 29.38
CA ASN A 543 82.90 -210.41 30.78
C ASN A 543 83.21 -209.14 31.63
N ARG A 544 83.34 -209.23 32.98
CA ARG A 544 84.38 -208.53 33.81
C ARG A 544 84.59 -206.99 33.62
N LEU A 545 84.52 -206.12 34.63
CA LEU A 545 84.96 -206.24 36.05
C LEU A 545 84.49 -205.05 36.94
N MET A 546 84.28 -205.32 38.24
CA MET A 546 84.51 -204.42 39.42
C MET A 546 83.57 -203.22 39.69
N HIS A 547 83.17 -202.91 40.95
CA HIS A 547 83.89 -202.50 42.19
C HIS A 547 84.53 -201.09 42.09
N PRO A 548 84.54 -200.25 43.16
CA PRO A 548 84.57 -200.62 44.60
C PRO A 548 83.42 -200.07 45.51
N ILE A 549 83.50 -200.48 46.79
CA ILE A 549 83.09 -199.84 48.08
C ILE A 549 82.49 -198.40 47.93
N GLY A 550 81.37 -197.98 48.54
CA GLY A 550 80.76 -198.27 49.86
C GLY A 550 81.09 -197.15 50.89
N PRO A 551 80.53 -197.10 52.13
CA PRO A 551 79.14 -197.38 52.57
C PRO A 551 78.54 -196.33 53.57
N GLY A 552 77.21 -196.30 53.76
CA GLY A 552 76.52 -195.83 55.00
C GLY A 552 75.88 -194.41 55.00
N GLY A 553 74.67 -194.27 55.57
CA GLY A 553 73.94 -192.97 55.69
C GLY A 553 72.44 -193.08 56.00
N ARG A 554 71.73 -191.94 56.15
CA ARG A 554 70.28 -191.75 56.49
C ARG A 554 69.81 -190.35 55.95
N ARG A 555 68.54 -189.88 55.92
CA ARG A 555 67.19 -190.33 56.36
C ARG A 555 66.09 -189.48 55.64
N GLU A 556 64.82 -189.91 55.71
CA GLU A 556 63.55 -189.15 55.45
C GLU A 556 63.15 -188.68 54.00
N GLY A 557 61.83 -188.62 53.70
CA GLY A 557 61.19 -187.71 52.71
C GLY A 557 60.52 -188.25 51.39
N GLY A 558 59.28 -187.81 51.05
CA GLY A 558 58.88 -187.34 49.67
C GLY A 558 57.91 -188.09 48.67
N LEU A 559 56.65 -187.59 48.51
CA LEU A 559 55.87 -187.15 47.28
C LEU A 559 55.50 -187.96 45.95
N LYS A 560 54.19 -187.88 45.54
CA LYS A 560 53.51 -187.51 44.21
C LYS A 560 53.18 -188.43 42.94
N PRO A 561 52.07 -188.10 42.18
CA PRO A 561 51.72 -188.37 40.74
C PRO A 561 51.35 -187.07 39.89
N GLN A 562 50.65 -186.90 38.71
CA GLN A 562 49.82 -187.67 37.70
C GLN A 562 49.58 -186.89 36.31
N HIS A 563 48.76 -187.35 35.31
CA HIS A 563 48.42 -186.70 33.97
C HIS A 563 46.98 -187.12 33.40
N ALA A 564 46.36 -186.84 32.20
CA ALA A 564 46.68 -186.42 30.77
C ALA A 564 45.51 -185.74 29.92
N LEU A 565 45.41 -185.90 28.55
CA LEU A 565 44.68 -185.05 27.51
C LEU A 565 43.91 -185.84 26.35
N LEU A 566 43.33 -185.43 25.16
CA LEU A 566 43.19 -184.20 24.25
C LEU A 566 42.13 -184.40 23.06
N LEU A 567 41.93 -183.41 22.10
CA LEU A 567 41.43 -183.40 20.65
C LEU A 567 40.00 -182.83 20.13
N ASN A 568 39.80 -181.50 19.75
CA ASN A 568 38.79 -180.77 18.79
C ASN A 568 38.67 -179.14 18.92
N HIS A 569 37.99 -178.14 18.22
CA HIS A 569 37.22 -177.79 16.91
C HIS A 569 37.25 -176.26 16.31
N LYS A 570 36.13 -175.47 16.02
CA LYS A 570 35.97 -174.17 15.12
C LYS A 570 34.76 -173.17 15.48
N ALA A 571 34.22 -172.01 14.91
CA ALA A 571 34.26 -170.91 13.80
C ALA A 571 33.29 -169.64 14.16
N SER A 572 32.85 -168.45 13.55
CA SER A 572 32.83 -167.48 12.33
C SER A 572 32.34 -165.98 12.74
N TRP A 573 31.79 -164.84 12.13
CA TRP A 573 31.15 -164.11 10.89
C TRP A 573 31.13 -162.47 11.08
N VAL A 574 30.51 -161.34 10.50
CA VAL A 574 29.67 -160.66 9.35
C VAL A 574 29.33 -159.07 9.64
N ILE A 575 28.91 -157.93 8.92
CA ILE A 575 28.77 -157.30 7.49
C ILE A 575 28.68 -155.68 7.11
N PRO A 576 27.78 -154.69 7.52
CA PRO A 576 27.13 -153.54 6.66
C PRO A 576 27.52 -151.95 6.59
N HIS A 577 26.71 -150.97 5.98
CA HIS A 577 26.94 -149.47 5.53
C HIS A 577 25.73 -148.39 5.72
N TRP A 578 25.46 -147.08 5.27
CA TRP A 578 25.91 -145.93 4.30
C TRP A 578 25.25 -144.43 4.49
N VAL A 579 25.39 -143.33 3.62
CA VAL A 579 24.94 -141.81 3.76
C VAL A 579 24.68 -140.96 2.39
N SER A 580 24.38 -139.60 2.05
CA SER A 580 24.18 -138.10 2.47
C SER A 580 23.43 -137.16 1.37
N CYS A 581 23.26 -135.78 1.10
CA CYS A 581 23.64 -134.32 1.46
C CYS A 581 22.75 -133.08 0.82
N VAL A 582 22.99 -131.69 0.91
CA VAL A 582 22.07 -130.44 0.59
C VAL A 582 22.66 -128.98 0.13
N PHE A 583 21.93 -127.90 -0.41
CA PHE A 583 22.39 -126.44 -0.84
C PHE A 583 21.34 -125.19 -1.08
N TRP A 584 21.70 -123.83 -1.32
CA TRP A 584 20.81 -122.56 -1.58
C TRP A 584 21.36 -121.12 -2.16
N ARG A 585 20.57 -119.94 -2.30
CA ARG A 585 20.89 -118.37 -2.26
C ARG A 585 20.45 -117.26 -3.40
N CYS A 586 20.25 -115.87 -3.16
CA CYS A 586 19.89 -114.70 -4.16
C CYS A 586 19.95 -113.10 -3.73
N LYS A 587 19.76 -111.99 -4.60
CA LYS A 587 19.66 -110.42 -4.31
C LYS A 587 19.31 -109.31 -5.46
N SER A 588 18.93 -107.96 -5.26
CA SER A 588 18.87 -106.68 -6.21
C SER A 588 18.33 -105.26 -5.62
N VAL A 589 18.13 -103.95 -6.12
CA VAL A 589 18.40 -102.90 -7.27
C VAL A 589 17.88 -101.35 -7.00
N THR A 590 18.07 -100.23 -7.84
CA THR A 590 17.75 -98.70 -7.64
C THR A 590 17.32 -97.72 -8.85
N SER A 591 17.04 -96.37 -8.65
CA SER A 591 17.21 -95.09 -9.53
C SER A 591 16.14 -94.58 -10.60
N GLN A 592 16.03 -93.33 -11.23
CA GLN A 592 16.34 -91.83 -11.03
C GLN A 592 16.10 -90.87 -12.33
N PHE A 593 15.69 -89.53 -12.31
CA PHE A 593 15.98 -88.35 -13.28
C PHE A 593 15.24 -86.92 -13.11
N THR A 594 15.35 -85.91 -14.05
CA THR A 594 15.46 -84.42 -13.76
C THR A 594 14.90 -83.35 -14.78
N VAL A 595 15.01 -82.03 -14.42
CA VAL A 595 15.12 -80.76 -15.23
C VAL A 595 13.81 -80.01 -15.61
N THR A 596 13.70 -78.67 -15.85
CA THR A 596 14.00 -77.34 -15.17
C THR A 596 13.35 -76.20 -16.04
N PHE A 597 13.23 -74.88 -15.76
CA PHE A 597 13.73 -73.90 -14.75
C PHE A 597 12.56 -72.92 -14.35
N PHE A 598 12.48 -71.56 -14.31
CA PHE A 598 13.26 -70.28 -14.44
C PHE A 598 12.32 -69.11 -13.90
N SER A 599 12.53 -67.76 -13.86
CA SER A 599 13.60 -66.75 -14.08
C SER A 599 13.15 -65.30 -13.68
N SER A 600 14.02 -64.47 -13.08
CA SER A 600 14.06 -62.97 -12.98
C SER A 600 12.75 -62.19 -12.65
N GLU A 601 12.38 -61.75 -11.42
CA GLU A 601 13.07 -61.16 -10.23
C GLU A 601 13.31 -59.61 -10.38
N PHE A 602 13.30 -58.71 -9.36
CA PHE A 602 13.31 -58.81 -7.87
C PHE A 602 12.94 -57.48 -7.11
N PHE A 603 13.03 -57.47 -5.75
CA PHE A 603 13.23 -56.38 -4.74
C PHE A 603 12.27 -55.15 -4.50
N SER A 604 11.42 -55.26 -3.47
CA SER A 604 11.33 -54.51 -2.15
C SER A 604 11.31 -52.96 -1.95
N LEU A 605 10.85 -52.56 -0.73
CA LEU A 605 11.05 -51.31 0.10
C LEU A 605 10.11 -50.05 0.03
N ILE A 606 9.09 -50.03 0.91
CA ILE A 606 8.92 -49.14 2.12
C ILE A 606 8.75 -47.57 2.06
N LEU A 607 7.69 -47.08 2.76
CA LEU A 607 7.43 -45.77 3.49
C LEU A 607 6.75 -44.50 2.88
N TRP A 608 5.96 -43.84 3.78
CA TRP A 608 5.42 -42.44 3.90
C TRP A 608 4.01 -42.03 3.41
N CYS A 609 3.40 -41.11 4.18
CA CYS A 609 1.99 -40.61 4.20
C CYS A 609 1.92 -39.11 3.77
N PRO A 610 0.83 -38.30 3.97
CA PRO A 610 -0.62 -38.50 4.25
C PRO A 610 -1.54 -38.00 3.08
N ALA A 611 -2.88 -38.15 3.01
CA ALA A 611 -4.03 -37.62 3.80
C ALA A 611 -4.12 -36.06 3.83
N VAL A 612 -5.28 -35.35 3.85
CA VAL A 612 -6.73 -35.67 4.03
C VAL A 612 -7.60 -34.47 3.47
N VAL A 613 -8.67 -34.66 2.68
CA VAL A 613 -10.15 -34.64 2.97
C VAL A 613 -10.86 -33.25 3.16
N LEU A 614 -12.13 -33.17 2.74
CA LEU A 614 -13.12 -32.04 2.80
C LEU A 614 -13.96 -32.15 4.12
N PRO A 615 -15.29 -31.82 4.28
CA PRO A 615 -16.27 -30.96 3.57
C PRO A 615 -17.23 -30.09 4.48
N LEU A 616 -18.22 -29.38 3.86
CA LEU A 616 -19.59 -29.02 4.33
C LEU A 616 -19.81 -28.42 5.76
N SER A 617 -20.26 -27.17 6.02
CA SER A 617 -21.50 -26.41 5.65
C SER A 617 -22.70 -26.50 6.63
N HIS A 618 -23.24 -25.37 7.12
CA HIS A 618 -24.62 -25.22 7.65
C HIS A 618 -25.10 -23.74 7.72
N CYS A 619 -26.42 -23.54 7.84
CA CYS A 619 -27.15 -22.27 8.09
C CYS A 619 -27.88 -22.37 9.47
N PRO A 620 -28.81 -21.48 9.95
CA PRO A 620 -29.48 -20.30 9.33
C PRO A 620 -29.78 -19.08 10.28
N ASN A 621 -30.63 -18.14 9.80
CA ASN A 621 -31.48 -17.17 10.54
C ASN A 621 -30.81 -15.94 11.25
N SER A 622 -31.48 -14.78 11.44
CA SER A 622 -32.64 -14.17 10.75
C SER A 622 -32.87 -12.69 11.18
N LYS A 623 -33.52 -11.88 10.33
CA LYS A 623 -34.12 -10.53 10.62
C LYS A 623 -33.07 -9.41 10.90
N GLN A 624 -33.37 -8.10 10.82
CA GLN A 624 -34.64 -7.36 10.79
C GLN A 624 -34.48 -5.95 10.15
N ALA A 625 -35.52 -5.42 9.47
CA ALA A 625 -35.91 -3.99 9.38
C ALA A 625 -34.98 -2.90 8.73
N PHE A 626 -35.46 -1.82 8.07
CA PHE A 626 -36.77 -1.45 7.48
C PHE A 626 -36.63 -0.21 6.55
N LYS A 627 -37.32 -0.16 5.39
CA LYS A 627 -37.57 1.03 4.51
C LYS A 627 -36.34 1.74 3.87
N CYS A 628 -36.46 2.52 2.77
CA CYS A 628 -37.65 2.88 1.98
C CYS A 628 -37.39 3.02 0.45
N SER A 629 -38.40 2.60 -0.31
CA SER A 629 -38.87 3.08 -1.62
C SER A 629 -38.84 4.61 -1.86
N ILE A 630 -38.92 5.18 -3.09
CA ILE A 630 -38.75 4.72 -4.50
C ILE A 630 -38.94 5.93 -5.47
N ILE A 631 -38.63 5.79 -6.77
CA ILE A 631 -39.07 6.63 -7.93
C ILE A 631 -38.38 8.01 -8.19
N SER A 632 -38.32 8.31 -9.49
CA SER A 632 -37.64 9.39 -10.23
C SER A 632 -38.32 10.77 -10.24
N HIS A 633 -37.63 11.81 -10.77
CA HIS A 633 -38.07 12.39 -12.06
C HIS A 633 -37.03 13.22 -12.86
N ARG A 634 -37.43 13.64 -14.08
CA ARG A 634 -36.66 14.44 -15.06
C ARG A 634 -36.76 15.96 -14.83
N ARG A 635 -35.67 16.69 -15.11
CA ARG A 635 -35.53 18.03 -15.79
C ARG A 635 -34.06 18.47 -15.58
N GLY A 636 -33.42 19.31 -16.38
CA GLY A 636 -33.85 20.13 -17.54
C GLY A 636 -33.04 21.43 -17.55
N PHE A 637 -32.95 22.13 -18.70
CA PHE A 637 -32.02 23.25 -19.03
C PHE A 637 -30.57 22.78 -19.33
N ARG A 638 -29.95 23.10 -20.48
CA ARG A 638 -29.80 24.35 -21.26
C ARG A 638 -28.87 25.39 -20.62
N THR A 639 -27.63 25.43 -21.10
CA THR A 639 -26.79 26.63 -21.15
C THR A 639 -26.48 26.93 -22.62
N SER A 640 -26.49 28.20 -23.00
CA SER A 640 -26.25 28.66 -24.38
C SER A 640 -24.90 29.35 -24.48
N THR A 641 -24.03 28.86 -25.35
CA THR A 641 -22.86 29.60 -25.84
C THR A 641 -23.32 30.74 -26.75
N LEU A 642 -22.70 31.92 -26.61
CA LEU A 642 -22.83 33.03 -27.54
C LEU A 642 -21.51 33.82 -27.55
N ASP A 643 -20.99 34.06 -28.74
CA ASP A 643 -19.66 34.61 -28.97
C ASP A 643 -19.67 36.11 -29.30
N THR A 644 -18.51 36.75 -29.10
CA THR A 644 -18.00 37.94 -29.82
C THR A 644 -18.84 39.21 -29.98
N LEU A 645 -18.26 40.34 -29.54
CA LEU A 645 -18.03 41.62 -30.28
C LEU A 645 -17.53 42.67 -29.24
N SER A 646 -16.47 43.44 -29.40
CA SER A 646 -15.60 43.81 -30.53
C SER A 646 -16.15 44.84 -31.53
N MET A 647 -16.50 46.04 -31.03
CA MET A 647 -16.18 47.30 -31.71
C MET A 647 -15.99 48.44 -30.71
#